data_AF-A0A1S3KGE7-F1
#
_entry.id   AF-A0A1S3KGE7-F1
#
_cell.length_a   1.000
_cell.length_b   1.000
_cell.length_c   1.000
_cell.angle_alpha   90.00
_cell.angle_beta   90.00
_cell.angle_gamma   90.00
#
_symmetry.space_group_name_H-M   'P 1'
#
loop_
_entity.id
_entity.type
_entity.pdbx_description
1 polymer ?
#
loop_
_entity_poly.entity_id
_entity_poly.type
_entity_poly.pdbx_seq_one_letter_code
_entity_poly.pdbx_strand_id
1 'polypeptide(L)'
;MGTRKTFYVGTLPVLLALVLGYFRPDLTQVLSGIHSIWTDGDAGDATQTPPKGHMQKFGLHVDKEKELIVMDHFPSPEDFYRDHMRQSVPLVVRGSLKHWPAVEKWKNEDYLREKFGHEDFVVMWNNITDHRHKSAMMMSMNEFLDQYRDKHIYLDGFVSPAMSKDLTIPKFLGCDAIIKRATQFSLLFNAAWSSTFVHVDGTENMFTQITGQRQWILIPPTHGKYLHVDDFNYHRGISPVEPEAVDLIKFPNVSKVDIYNITLYEGDIIYVPEGWYHQVRTMGGPPNIAVTIFMDYISCMEKGYPVDKTQEMLTEMCIAMREATPKEITCQERMEDMPMQEFIEKYGYLNPKVLNLVHDFETADRLYNFFSTTLKSGYAMPSLGFGLSGQPVDKAKPAASHALRMGYRLFDTDPDDESEEILGTILASTPDVKREDVFIVVKVHPRNLGREKTIASVQRSLTRLKTDYIDLVLIKAPSCDGMKFKCEANDNRGTWKESWEALEELNEGGKIRSLGVSNFKMSELRRLIGFAKVPLSVVQNNFNLHNRKTKLRQFCKDNGITFMAHGLMGVLETENGTRESPLLSHKMLDLAARKYRTTPGTIMIRWALNQNVTVTPTSTNLNHIAFNKYAPQLDVGESPWAMKMLTDFFPHVN
;
A
#
# COMPACT_ATOMS: atom_id res chain seq x y z
N MET A 1 -34.04 43.83 -4.83
CA MET A 1 -35.35 43.30 -5.25
C MET A 1 -35.26 43.02 -6.75
N GLY A 2 -35.49 41.83 -7.32
CA GLY A 2 -35.88 40.54 -6.77
C GLY A 2 -35.69 39.42 -7.82
N THR A 3 -35.08 38.32 -7.35
CA THR A 3 -35.39 36.89 -7.63
C THR A 3 -35.50 36.36 -9.08
N ARG A 4 -34.42 35.76 -9.59
CA ARG A 4 -34.51 34.59 -10.50
C ARG A 4 -34.63 33.33 -9.63
N LYS A 5 -35.76 32.61 -9.71
CA LYS A 5 -35.96 31.31 -9.05
C LYS A 5 -35.26 30.22 -9.86
N THR A 6 -34.30 29.57 -9.22
CA THR A 6 -33.73 28.28 -9.61
C THR A 6 -34.78 27.18 -9.45
N PHE A 7 -35.16 26.52 -10.54
CA PHE A 7 -35.93 25.27 -10.47
C PHE A 7 -34.98 24.11 -10.19
N TYR A 8 -35.27 23.35 -9.13
CA TYR A 8 -34.54 22.15 -8.74
C TYR A 8 -34.82 21.00 -9.72
N VAL A 9 -33.76 20.39 -10.25
CA VAL A 9 -33.74 19.26 -11.21
C VAL A 9 -34.28 17.94 -10.59
N GLY A 10 -34.74 17.95 -9.34
CA GLY A 10 -35.24 16.78 -8.62
C GLY A 10 -36.76 16.54 -8.65
N THR A 11 -37.57 17.47 -9.17
CA THR A 11 -39.05 17.33 -9.14
C THR A 11 -39.66 16.71 -10.40
N LEU A 12 -38.92 16.66 -11.51
CA LEU A 12 -39.40 16.11 -12.78
C LEU A 12 -39.63 14.58 -12.74
N PRO A 13 -38.79 13.75 -12.09
CA PRO A 13 -39.00 12.30 -12.05
C PRO A 13 -40.24 11.91 -11.23
N VAL A 14 -40.55 12.68 -10.18
CA VAL A 14 -41.67 12.39 -9.26
C VAL A 14 -43.01 12.78 -9.87
N LEU A 15 -43.06 13.90 -10.62
CA LEU A 15 -44.26 14.30 -11.37
C LEU A 15 -44.54 13.36 -12.56
N LEU A 16 -43.51 12.90 -13.28
CA LEU A 16 -43.69 11.93 -14.36
C LEU A 16 -44.20 10.58 -13.85
N ALA A 17 -43.69 10.11 -12.69
CA ALA A 17 -44.13 8.84 -12.11
C ALA A 17 -45.61 8.86 -11.68
N LEU A 18 -46.10 10.00 -11.17
CA LEU A 18 -47.50 10.15 -10.77
C LEU A 18 -48.46 10.23 -11.97
N VAL A 19 -48.05 10.86 -13.08
CA VAL A 19 -48.88 11.00 -14.28
C VAL A 19 -48.93 9.69 -15.09
N LEU A 20 -47.79 8.98 -15.20
CA LEU A 20 -47.71 7.71 -15.94
C LEU A 20 -48.40 6.55 -15.20
N GLY A 21 -48.43 6.60 -13.85
CA GLY A 21 -49.08 5.59 -13.03
C GLY A 21 -50.62 5.64 -13.07
N TYR A 22 -51.23 6.82 -13.22
CA TYR A 22 -52.69 6.99 -13.07
C TYR A 22 -53.45 7.08 -14.40
N PHE A 23 -52.85 7.61 -15.48
CA PHE A 23 -53.59 7.91 -16.72
C PHE A 23 -53.22 7.06 -17.95
N ARG A 24 -52.19 6.19 -17.87
CA ARG A 24 -51.69 5.33 -18.99
C ARG A 24 -51.91 5.91 -20.41
N PRO A 25 -51.38 7.09 -20.74
CA PRO A 25 -51.52 7.61 -22.10
C PRO A 25 -50.55 6.92 -23.07
N ASP A 26 -50.86 6.99 -24.36
CA ASP A 26 -50.02 6.47 -25.44
C ASP A 26 -48.66 7.21 -25.48
N LEU A 27 -47.58 6.48 -25.18
CA LEU A 27 -46.21 6.97 -25.05
C LEU A 27 -45.65 7.55 -26.36
N THR A 28 -46.25 7.24 -27.51
CA THR A 28 -45.79 7.71 -28.82
C THR A 28 -46.02 9.22 -29.03
N GLN A 29 -47.06 9.80 -28.41
CA GLN A 29 -47.35 11.24 -28.52
C GLN A 29 -46.58 12.12 -27.53
N VAL A 30 -46.14 11.56 -26.39
CA VAL A 30 -45.33 12.30 -25.42
C VAL A 30 -43.88 12.41 -25.89
N LEU A 31 -43.35 11.37 -26.55
CA LEU A 31 -41.99 11.36 -27.08
C LEU A 31 -41.81 12.29 -28.28
N SER A 32 -42.84 12.49 -29.11
CA SER A 32 -42.77 13.41 -30.25
C SER A 32 -42.74 14.89 -29.83
N GLY A 33 -43.39 15.25 -28.72
CA GLY A 33 -43.39 16.61 -28.18
C GLY A 33 -42.12 17.00 -27.41
N ILE A 34 -41.38 16.03 -26.86
CA ILE A 34 -40.10 16.30 -26.17
C ILE A 34 -38.96 16.49 -27.19
N HIS A 35 -39.10 15.94 -28.39
CA HIS A 35 -38.12 16.08 -29.47
C HIS A 35 -38.02 17.52 -30.01
N SER A 36 -39.07 18.34 -29.90
CA SER A 36 -39.08 19.73 -30.41
C SER A 36 -38.60 20.80 -29.40
N ILE A 37 -38.38 20.44 -28.14
CA ILE A 37 -37.94 21.39 -27.09
C ILE A 37 -36.40 21.38 -26.93
N TRP A 38 -35.71 20.38 -27.49
CA TRP A 38 -34.26 20.23 -27.42
C TRP A 38 -33.49 20.61 -28.71
N THR A 39 -34.15 21.21 -29.69
CA THR A 39 -33.56 21.51 -31.02
C THR A 39 -33.31 22.98 -31.31
N ASP A 40 -33.34 23.87 -30.32
CA ASP A 40 -32.96 25.29 -30.50
C ASP A 40 -31.70 25.63 -29.68
N GLY A 41 -30.60 24.97 -30.04
CA GLY A 41 -29.25 25.27 -29.57
C GLY A 41 -28.23 24.63 -30.50
N ASP A 42 -27.79 25.39 -31.51
CA ASP A 42 -26.72 25.10 -32.47
C ASP A 42 -26.50 23.61 -32.80
N ALA A 43 -27.35 23.10 -33.68
CA ALA A 43 -27.10 21.87 -34.42
C ALA A 43 -25.92 22.07 -35.39
N GLY A 44 -24.71 22.05 -34.84
CA GLY A 44 -23.50 21.79 -35.61
C GLY A 44 -23.48 20.32 -36.06
N ASP A 45 -23.78 20.11 -37.34
CA ASP A 45 -23.43 18.96 -38.18
C ASP A 45 -23.55 17.53 -37.56
N ALA A 46 -24.78 17.06 -37.38
CA ALA A 46 -25.08 15.67 -36.99
C ALA A 46 -25.23 14.73 -38.22
N THR A 47 -24.33 14.83 -39.21
CA THR A 47 -24.32 13.92 -40.38
C THR A 47 -23.08 13.03 -40.51
N GLN A 48 -22.15 13.06 -39.54
CA GLN A 48 -20.94 12.26 -39.61
C GLN A 48 -21.15 10.87 -39.01
N THR A 49 -20.95 9.84 -39.84
CA THR A 49 -20.84 8.45 -39.37
C THR A 49 -19.69 8.39 -38.33
N PRO A 50 -19.87 7.75 -37.17
CA PRO A 50 -18.83 7.68 -36.15
C PRO A 50 -17.51 7.14 -36.75
N PRO A 51 -16.35 7.69 -36.37
CA PRO A 51 -15.06 7.18 -36.84
C PRO A 51 -14.92 5.68 -36.54
N LYS A 52 -14.23 4.95 -37.41
CA LYS A 52 -13.96 3.52 -37.20
C LYS A 52 -13.29 3.30 -35.83
N GLY A 53 -13.83 2.37 -35.06
CA GLY A 53 -13.34 2.06 -33.72
C GLY A 53 -13.78 3.02 -32.61
N HIS A 54 -14.67 3.97 -32.90
CA HIS A 54 -15.25 4.85 -31.88
C HIS A 54 -16.00 4.02 -30.81
N MET A 55 -15.70 4.30 -29.54
CA MET A 55 -16.18 3.57 -28.35
C MET A 55 -15.85 2.08 -28.33
N GLN A 56 -14.87 1.65 -29.14
CA GLN A 56 -14.31 0.31 -29.08
C GLN A 56 -13.00 0.30 -28.29
N LYS A 57 -12.49 -0.91 -28.00
CA LYS A 57 -11.23 -1.08 -27.29
C LYS A 57 -10.06 -0.45 -28.06
N PHE A 58 -9.10 0.08 -27.32
CA PHE A 58 -7.84 0.57 -27.84
C PHE A 58 -7.15 -0.55 -28.65
N GLY A 59 -6.63 -0.20 -29.84
CA GLY A 59 -6.18 -1.17 -30.85
C GLY A 59 -7.14 -1.32 -32.03
N LEU A 60 -8.45 -1.22 -31.83
CA LEU A 60 -9.44 -1.46 -32.91
C LEU A 60 -9.74 -0.22 -33.78
N HIS A 61 -9.19 0.93 -33.40
CA HIS A 61 -9.40 2.21 -34.08
C HIS A 61 -8.40 2.48 -35.22
N VAL A 62 -7.42 1.61 -35.44
CA VAL A 62 -6.46 1.75 -36.55
C VAL A 62 -6.87 0.88 -37.75
N ASP A 63 -6.45 1.29 -38.94
CA ASP A 63 -6.77 0.55 -40.16
C ASP A 63 -5.89 -0.67 -40.39
N LYS A 64 -4.62 -0.57 -40.02
CA LYS A 64 -3.64 -1.63 -40.19
C LYS A 64 -2.62 -1.60 -39.07
N GLU A 65 -2.43 -2.75 -38.42
CA GLU A 65 -1.39 -2.95 -37.42
C GLU A 65 -0.01 -3.05 -38.09
N LYS A 66 1.01 -2.61 -37.36
CA LYS A 66 2.43 -2.81 -37.70
C LYS A 66 2.92 -4.12 -37.11
N GLU A 67 3.95 -4.70 -37.72
CA GLU A 67 4.54 -5.95 -37.28
C GLU A 67 5.67 -5.71 -36.27
N LEU A 68 5.72 -6.56 -35.24
CA LEU A 68 6.84 -6.61 -34.30
C LEU A 68 7.87 -7.63 -34.76
N ILE A 69 9.12 -7.42 -34.34
CA ILE A 69 10.14 -8.46 -34.47
C ILE A 69 9.81 -9.57 -33.48
N VAL A 70 9.56 -10.77 -34.02
CA VAL A 70 9.26 -11.98 -33.26
C VAL A 70 10.31 -13.03 -33.59
N MET A 71 10.97 -13.56 -32.57
CA MET A 71 11.96 -14.64 -32.67
C MET A 71 11.47 -15.87 -31.90
N ASP A 72 11.96 -17.06 -32.26
CA ASP A 72 11.71 -18.33 -31.55
C ASP A 72 12.87 -18.74 -30.62
N HIS A 73 13.99 -18.01 -30.68
CA HIS A 73 15.15 -18.18 -29.82
C HIS A 73 15.73 -16.82 -29.43
N PHE A 74 16.48 -16.80 -28.33
CA PHE A 74 17.14 -15.59 -27.89
C PHE A 74 18.27 -15.17 -28.84
N PRO A 75 18.35 -13.89 -29.24
CA PRO A 75 19.57 -13.34 -29.82
C PRO A 75 20.72 -13.41 -28.80
N SER A 76 21.97 -13.29 -29.28
CA SER A 76 23.11 -13.10 -28.37
C SER A 76 22.93 -11.80 -27.56
N PRO A 77 23.52 -11.68 -26.36
CA PRO A 77 23.48 -10.43 -25.61
C PRO A 77 23.99 -9.23 -26.41
N GLU A 78 25.04 -9.42 -27.21
CA GLU A 78 25.60 -8.39 -28.08
C GLU A 78 24.62 -7.96 -29.18
N ASP A 79 23.99 -8.91 -29.87
CA ASP A 79 22.99 -8.62 -30.91
C ASP A 79 21.74 -7.96 -30.29
N PHE A 80 21.29 -8.43 -29.13
CA PHE A 80 20.19 -7.80 -28.40
C PHE A 80 20.50 -6.34 -28.05
N TYR A 81 21.70 -6.07 -27.53
CA TYR A 81 22.12 -4.72 -27.24
C TYR A 81 22.15 -3.86 -28.51
N ARG A 82 22.82 -4.33 -29.57
CA ARG A 82 23.06 -3.56 -30.80
C ARG A 82 21.79 -3.26 -31.56
N ASP A 83 20.91 -4.27 -31.72
CA ASP A 83 19.78 -4.23 -32.65
C ASP A 83 18.48 -3.84 -31.96
N HIS A 84 18.36 -4.05 -30.65
CA HIS A 84 17.14 -3.77 -29.90
C HIS A 84 17.32 -2.67 -28.86
N MET A 85 18.18 -2.87 -27.84
CA MET A 85 18.31 -1.89 -26.76
C MET A 85 18.82 -0.54 -27.28
N ARG A 86 19.88 -0.54 -28.07
CA ARG A 86 20.48 0.68 -28.60
C ARG A 86 19.57 1.38 -29.61
N GLN A 87 18.85 0.63 -30.44
CA GLN A 87 17.98 1.18 -31.49
C GLN A 87 16.57 1.52 -31.01
N SER A 88 16.23 1.21 -29.75
CA SER A 88 14.87 1.37 -29.22
C SER A 88 13.83 0.55 -29.99
N VAL A 89 14.17 -0.69 -30.35
CA VAL A 89 13.30 -1.59 -31.13
C VAL A 89 12.75 -2.70 -30.25
N PRO A 90 11.42 -2.79 -30.05
CA PRO A 90 10.81 -3.86 -29.28
C PRO A 90 11.07 -5.24 -29.89
N LEU A 91 11.15 -6.25 -29.03
CA LEU A 91 11.41 -7.64 -29.42
C LEU A 91 10.49 -8.58 -28.67
N VAL A 92 9.92 -9.57 -29.35
CA VAL A 92 9.22 -10.68 -28.72
C VAL A 92 10.01 -11.96 -28.98
N VAL A 93 10.28 -12.74 -27.94
CA VAL A 93 10.87 -14.08 -28.08
C VAL A 93 9.89 -15.11 -27.56
N ARG A 94 9.49 -16.04 -28.45
CA ARG A 94 8.45 -17.02 -28.19
C ARG A 94 8.99 -18.26 -27.51
N GLY A 95 8.32 -18.70 -26.46
CA GLY A 95 8.51 -19.99 -25.80
C GLY A 95 9.88 -20.27 -25.20
N SER A 96 10.83 -19.33 -25.27
CA SER A 96 12.22 -19.54 -24.86
C SER A 96 12.37 -19.72 -23.35
N LEU A 97 11.37 -19.30 -22.56
CA LEU A 97 11.35 -19.48 -21.10
C LEU A 97 10.50 -20.66 -20.63
N LYS A 98 10.01 -21.52 -21.53
CA LYS A 98 9.21 -22.71 -21.14
C LYS A 98 9.96 -23.69 -20.24
N HIS A 99 11.28 -23.64 -20.24
CA HIS A 99 12.14 -24.45 -19.37
C HIS A 99 12.16 -23.97 -17.91
N TRP A 100 11.62 -22.78 -17.61
CA TRP A 100 11.52 -22.30 -16.24
C TRP A 100 10.57 -23.18 -15.42
N PRO A 101 11.01 -23.68 -14.25
CA PRO A 101 10.12 -24.35 -13.31
C PRO A 101 8.87 -23.52 -12.98
N ALA A 102 8.97 -22.18 -12.96
CA ALA A 102 7.84 -21.29 -12.72
C ALA A 102 6.70 -21.50 -13.74
N VAL A 103 7.00 -21.64 -15.03
CA VAL A 103 6.02 -21.83 -16.11
C VAL A 103 5.27 -23.17 -15.93
N GLU A 104 5.94 -24.19 -15.41
CA GLU A 104 5.34 -25.49 -15.15
C GLU A 104 4.58 -25.55 -13.82
N LYS A 105 5.13 -25.00 -12.74
CA LYS A 105 4.63 -25.25 -11.39
C LYS A 105 3.65 -24.20 -10.90
N TRP A 106 3.82 -22.92 -11.28
CA TRP A 106 3.04 -21.82 -10.70
C TRP A 106 1.59 -21.75 -11.19
N LYS A 107 1.23 -22.54 -12.20
CA LYS A 107 -0.18 -22.76 -12.58
C LYS A 107 -0.96 -23.57 -11.54
N ASN A 108 -0.29 -24.27 -10.63
CA ASN A 108 -0.90 -25.00 -9.54
C ASN A 108 -0.93 -24.13 -8.26
N GLU A 109 -2.12 -23.73 -7.82
CA GLU A 109 -2.26 -22.95 -6.58
C GLU A 109 -1.85 -23.73 -5.33
N ASP A 110 -2.04 -25.05 -5.28
CA ASP A 110 -1.60 -25.85 -4.13
C ASP A 110 -0.08 -25.79 -4.00
N TYR A 111 0.64 -25.78 -5.12
CA TYR A 111 2.09 -25.58 -5.13
C TYR A 111 2.47 -24.19 -4.60
N LEU A 112 1.77 -23.14 -5.04
CA LEU A 112 2.01 -21.77 -4.56
C LEU A 112 1.75 -21.65 -3.05
N ARG A 113 0.69 -22.28 -2.54
CA ARG A 113 0.36 -22.31 -1.11
C ARG A 113 1.40 -23.07 -0.30
N GLU A 114 1.81 -24.24 -0.77
CA GLU A 114 2.79 -25.08 -0.08
C GLU A 114 4.18 -24.42 -0.04
N LYS A 115 4.63 -23.84 -1.16
CA LYS A 115 5.99 -23.29 -1.27
C LYS A 115 6.12 -21.83 -0.88
N PHE A 116 5.10 -21.02 -1.14
CA PHE A 116 5.16 -19.56 -0.99
C PHE A 116 4.03 -19.01 -0.12
N GLY A 117 3.19 -19.85 0.49
CA GLY A 117 1.98 -19.43 1.21
C GLY A 117 2.20 -18.39 2.31
N HIS A 118 3.39 -18.39 2.92
CA HIS A 118 3.79 -17.47 3.99
C HIS A 118 4.53 -16.21 3.50
N GLU A 119 4.88 -16.14 2.22
CA GLU A 119 5.57 -14.99 1.65
C GLU A 119 4.60 -13.80 1.59
N ASP A 120 5.02 -12.64 2.07
CA ASP A 120 4.22 -11.41 2.10
C ASP A 120 4.50 -10.54 0.88
N PHE A 121 3.45 -10.00 0.25
CA PHE A 121 3.56 -9.16 -0.94
C PHE A 121 2.78 -7.87 -0.79
N VAL A 122 3.24 -6.85 -1.52
CA VAL A 122 2.44 -5.66 -1.78
C VAL A 122 1.37 -6.03 -2.81
N VAL A 123 0.11 -5.85 -2.42
CA VAL A 123 -1.06 -6.10 -3.25
C VAL A 123 -1.80 -4.79 -3.47
N MET A 124 -1.98 -4.44 -4.73
CA MET A 124 -2.84 -3.34 -5.14
C MET A 124 -4.32 -3.75 -5.02
N TRP A 125 -5.04 -2.96 -4.25
CA TRP A 125 -6.44 -3.11 -3.94
C TRP A 125 -7.26 -2.01 -4.61
N ASN A 126 -8.32 -2.38 -5.33
CA ASN A 126 -9.11 -1.43 -6.13
C ASN A 126 -10.16 -0.59 -5.35
N ASN A 127 -10.32 -0.80 -4.05
CA ASN A 127 -11.17 0.05 -3.18
C ASN A 127 -10.29 1.19 -2.65
N ILE A 128 -10.65 2.49 -2.70
CA ILE A 128 -11.81 3.12 -2.05
C ILE A 128 -12.22 4.36 -2.88
N THR A 129 -13.44 4.38 -3.44
CA THR A 129 -14.12 5.54 -4.04
C THR A 129 -13.44 6.34 -5.17
N ASP A 130 -12.31 5.87 -5.72
CA ASP A 130 -11.74 6.39 -6.96
C ASP A 130 -11.25 5.25 -7.85
N HIS A 131 -11.91 5.03 -8.99
CA HIS A 131 -11.52 4.02 -9.97
C HIS A 131 -10.12 4.26 -10.59
N ARG A 132 -9.49 5.40 -10.30
CA ARG A 132 -8.17 5.78 -10.80
C ARG A 132 -7.05 5.67 -9.76
N HIS A 133 -7.35 5.43 -8.49
CA HIS A 133 -6.34 5.32 -7.42
C HIS A 133 -6.47 3.99 -6.67
N LYS A 134 -5.53 3.08 -6.94
CA LYS A 134 -5.41 1.80 -6.23
C LYS A 134 -4.76 2.03 -4.87
N SER A 135 -5.24 1.35 -3.83
CA SER A 135 -4.59 1.34 -2.50
C SER A 135 -3.63 0.16 -2.38
N ALA A 136 -2.45 0.31 -1.78
CA ALA A 136 -1.53 -0.82 -1.55
C ALA A 136 -1.68 -1.40 -0.13
N MET A 137 -1.75 -2.73 0.00
CA MET A 137 -1.75 -3.45 1.28
C MET A 137 -0.77 -4.62 1.25
N MET A 138 -0.23 -4.99 2.41
CA MET A 138 0.54 -6.23 2.56
C MET A 138 -0.43 -7.42 2.73
N MET A 139 -0.15 -8.51 2.02
CA MET A 139 -0.88 -9.78 2.15
C MET A 139 0.08 -10.94 1.95
N SER A 140 -0.10 -12.02 2.71
CA SER A 140 0.59 -13.27 2.40
C SER A 140 0.06 -13.88 1.10
N MET A 141 0.84 -14.73 0.43
CA MET A 141 0.38 -15.47 -0.76
C MET A 141 -0.91 -16.25 -0.48
N ASN A 142 -1.03 -16.89 0.70
CA ASN A 142 -2.26 -17.58 1.08
C ASN A 142 -3.47 -16.65 1.11
N GLU A 143 -3.34 -15.49 1.76
CA GLU A 143 -4.43 -14.53 1.86
C GLU A 143 -4.78 -13.91 0.50
N PHE A 144 -3.79 -13.72 -0.38
CA PHE A 144 -4.00 -13.29 -1.75
C PHE A 144 -4.77 -14.35 -2.54
N LEU A 145 -4.31 -15.60 -2.52
CA LEU A 145 -4.94 -16.72 -3.23
C LEU A 145 -6.38 -16.99 -2.76
N ASP A 146 -6.68 -16.75 -1.48
CA ASP A 146 -8.03 -16.87 -0.92
C ASP A 146 -9.03 -15.85 -1.48
N GLN A 147 -8.55 -14.76 -2.11
CA GLN A 147 -9.38 -13.59 -2.42
C GLN A 147 -9.26 -13.10 -3.87
N TYR A 148 -8.15 -13.36 -4.57
CA TYR A 148 -7.82 -12.68 -5.82
C TYR A 148 -8.75 -12.98 -7.00
N ARG A 149 -9.50 -14.08 -6.91
CA ARG A 149 -10.51 -14.48 -7.89
C ARG A 149 -11.78 -13.64 -7.76
N ASP A 150 -12.19 -13.33 -6.53
CA ASP A 150 -13.46 -12.66 -6.24
C ASP A 150 -13.29 -11.16 -6.02
N LYS A 151 -12.13 -10.76 -5.50
CA LYS A 151 -11.77 -9.38 -5.23
C LYS A 151 -10.87 -8.93 -6.36
N HIS A 152 -11.22 -7.83 -7.05
CA HIS A 152 -10.36 -7.24 -8.08
C HIS A 152 -9.08 -6.66 -7.46
N ILE A 153 -8.18 -7.54 -7.06
CA ILE A 153 -6.89 -7.25 -6.43
C ILE A 153 -5.78 -7.77 -7.31
N TYR A 154 -4.68 -7.02 -7.33
CA TYR A 154 -3.58 -7.21 -8.26
C TYR A 154 -2.29 -7.22 -7.44
N LEU A 155 -1.61 -8.36 -7.37
CA LEU A 155 -0.31 -8.43 -6.74
C LEU A 155 0.70 -7.77 -7.68
N ASP A 156 1.34 -6.73 -7.16
CA ASP A 156 2.42 -5.98 -7.78
C ASP A 156 3.53 -5.86 -6.74
N GLY A 157 4.45 -6.80 -6.77
CA GLY A 157 5.45 -6.97 -5.73
C GLY A 157 6.76 -7.51 -6.29
N PHE A 158 7.74 -7.75 -5.43
CA PHE A 158 9.01 -8.35 -5.83
C PHE A 158 8.91 -9.87 -5.89
N VAL A 159 9.71 -10.50 -6.76
CA VAL A 159 9.95 -11.94 -6.67
C VAL A 159 10.77 -12.20 -5.41
N SER A 160 10.26 -13.05 -4.51
CA SER A 160 10.97 -13.37 -3.27
C SER A 160 12.15 -14.33 -3.49
N PRO A 161 13.11 -14.42 -2.53
CA PRO A 161 14.23 -15.38 -2.63
C PRO A 161 13.78 -16.84 -2.78
N ALA A 162 12.63 -17.20 -2.22
CA ALA A 162 12.06 -18.54 -2.36
C ALA A 162 11.57 -18.77 -3.79
N MET A 163 10.87 -17.79 -4.36
CA MET A 163 10.33 -17.84 -5.72
C MET A 163 11.40 -17.76 -6.80
N SER A 164 12.50 -17.02 -6.56
CA SER A 164 13.58 -16.87 -7.54
C SER A 164 14.26 -18.19 -7.89
N LYS A 165 14.14 -19.23 -7.04
CA LYS A 165 14.68 -20.58 -7.30
C LYS A 165 14.04 -21.26 -8.52
N ASP A 166 12.86 -20.81 -8.92
CA ASP A 166 12.15 -21.33 -10.09
C ASP A 166 12.45 -20.53 -11.38
N LEU A 167 13.42 -19.60 -11.36
CA LEU A 167 13.77 -18.70 -12.46
C LEU A 167 15.27 -18.79 -12.82
N THR A 168 15.59 -18.49 -14.08
CA THR A 168 16.96 -18.31 -14.58
C THR A 168 17.12 -16.93 -15.23
N ILE A 169 18.36 -16.49 -15.46
CA ILE A 169 18.63 -15.27 -16.22
C ILE A 169 18.32 -15.51 -17.71
N PRO A 170 17.40 -14.76 -18.35
CA PRO A 170 17.16 -14.85 -19.79
C PRO A 170 18.46 -14.66 -20.58
N LYS A 171 18.73 -15.51 -21.58
CA LYS A 171 20.04 -15.52 -22.28
C LYS A 171 20.51 -14.17 -22.79
N PHE A 172 19.63 -13.38 -23.42
CA PHE A 172 20.03 -12.07 -23.95
C PHE A 172 20.39 -11.04 -22.87
N LEU A 173 20.07 -11.33 -21.60
CA LEU A 173 20.49 -10.55 -20.44
C LEU A 173 21.78 -11.07 -19.82
N GLY A 174 22.23 -12.29 -20.15
CA GLY A 174 23.32 -13.00 -19.49
C GLY A 174 24.72 -12.42 -19.71
N CYS A 175 24.84 -11.16 -20.11
CA CYS A 175 26.10 -10.42 -20.22
C CYS A 175 26.22 -9.46 -19.04
N ASP A 176 27.38 -9.40 -18.38
CA ASP A 176 27.63 -8.47 -17.27
C ASP A 176 27.39 -7.01 -17.66
N ALA A 177 27.73 -6.65 -18.90
CA ALA A 177 27.49 -5.33 -19.45
C ALA A 177 26.00 -5.00 -19.60
N ILE A 178 25.08 -5.96 -19.50
CA ILE A 178 23.63 -5.76 -19.52
C ILE A 178 23.05 -5.96 -18.12
N ILE A 179 23.22 -7.15 -17.51
CA ILE A 179 22.52 -7.53 -16.28
C ILE A 179 22.84 -6.64 -15.08
N LYS A 180 24.02 -6.00 -15.03
CA LYS A 180 24.35 -5.03 -13.95
C LYS A 180 23.42 -3.82 -13.91
N ARG A 181 22.65 -3.58 -14.98
CA ARG A 181 21.63 -2.53 -15.07
C ARG A 181 20.27 -2.97 -14.59
N ALA A 182 20.04 -4.26 -14.34
CA ALA A 182 18.79 -4.73 -13.78
C ALA A 182 18.54 -4.06 -12.42
N THR A 183 17.34 -3.52 -12.27
CA THR A 183 16.91 -2.79 -11.07
C THR A 183 15.90 -3.56 -10.27
N GLN A 184 15.06 -4.39 -10.90
CA GLN A 184 13.97 -5.08 -10.22
C GLN A 184 13.51 -6.32 -10.99
N PHE A 185 13.19 -7.42 -10.27
CA PHE A 185 12.31 -8.49 -10.76
C PHE A 185 10.97 -8.36 -10.05
N SER A 186 9.93 -7.96 -10.77
CA SER A 186 8.58 -7.81 -10.21
C SER A 186 7.68 -8.97 -10.58
N LEU A 187 6.94 -9.47 -9.59
CA LEU A 187 5.86 -10.42 -9.73
C LEU A 187 4.55 -9.67 -9.98
N LEU A 188 3.85 -10.07 -11.05
CA LEU A 188 2.57 -9.49 -11.45
C LEU A 188 1.52 -10.60 -11.53
N PHE A 189 0.59 -10.64 -10.57
CA PHE A 189 -0.36 -11.74 -10.42
C PHE A 189 -1.81 -11.23 -10.20
N ASN A 190 -2.74 -11.70 -11.03
CA ASN A 190 -4.17 -11.40 -10.95
C ASN A 190 -5.06 -12.53 -11.52
N ALA A 191 -6.38 -12.36 -11.43
CA ALA A 191 -7.37 -13.31 -11.93
C ALA A 191 -7.90 -13.03 -13.36
N ALA A 192 -7.08 -12.41 -14.21
CA ALA A 192 -7.37 -12.09 -15.61
C ALA A 192 -8.44 -11.01 -15.88
N TRP A 193 -8.60 -10.05 -14.96
CA TRP A 193 -9.49 -8.89 -15.11
C TRP A 193 -8.76 -7.57 -15.41
N SER A 194 -7.43 -7.53 -15.29
CA SER A 194 -6.68 -6.27 -15.33
C SER A 194 -6.49 -5.73 -16.75
N SER A 195 -6.70 -4.42 -16.90
CA SER A 195 -6.36 -3.63 -18.09
C SER A 195 -5.61 -2.38 -17.64
N THR A 196 -4.52 -2.02 -18.32
CA THR A 196 -3.79 -0.78 -18.02
C THR A 196 -4.34 0.38 -18.85
N PHE A 197 -4.21 1.60 -18.34
CA PHE A 197 -4.25 2.79 -19.20
C PHE A 197 -3.12 2.74 -20.23
N VAL A 198 -3.21 3.57 -21.28
CA VAL A 198 -2.08 3.78 -22.19
C VAL A 198 -1.06 4.64 -21.44
N HIS A 199 0.14 4.11 -21.22
CA HIS A 199 1.19 4.76 -20.44
C HIS A 199 2.57 4.43 -20.98
N VAL A 200 3.59 5.10 -20.44
CA VAL A 200 5.00 4.86 -20.75
C VAL A 200 5.75 4.52 -19.47
N ASP A 201 6.66 3.56 -19.56
CA ASP A 201 7.59 3.25 -18.47
C ASP A 201 8.87 4.08 -18.62
N GLY A 202 9.42 4.52 -17.47
CA GLY A 202 10.65 5.30 -17.41
C GLY A 202 11.94 4.46 -17.46
N THR A 203 11.83 3.14 -17.65
CA THR A 203 12.94 2.20 -17.67
C THR A 203 12.76 1.17 -18.79
N GLU A 204 13.80 0.39 -19.07
CA GLU A 204 13.70 -0.76 -19.96
C GLU A 204 12.86 -1.86 -19.30
N ASN A 205 11.89 -2.42 -20.01
CA ASN A 205 10.96 -3.41 -19.47
C ASN A 205 11.07 -4.73 -20.25
N MET A 206 11.47 -5.80 -19.57
CA MET A 206 11.48 -7.16 -20.14
C MET A 206 10.47 -8.03 -19.40
N PHE A 207 9.32 -8.20 -20.03
CA PHE A 207 8.14 -8.80 -19.44
C PHE A 207 7.99 -10.25 -19.89
N THR A 208 7.92 -11.16 -18.91
CA THR A 208 7.78 -12.61 -19.14
C THR A 208 6.40 -13.09 -18.74
N GLN A 209 5.73 -13.84 -19.61
CA GLN A 209 4.43 -14.44 -19.29
C GLN A 209 4.65 -15.86 -18.73
N ILE A 210 4.28 -16.07 -17.47
CA ILE A 210 4.46 -17.37 -16.78
C ILE A 210 3.23 -18.26 -16.96
N THR A 211 2.04 -17.75 -16.61
CA THR A 211 0.77 -18.49 -16.72
C THR A 211 -0.29 -17.62 -17.36
N GLY A 212 -1.17 -18.19 -18.19
CA GLY A 212 -2.22 -17.40 -18.86
C GLY A 212 -1.68 -16.54 -20.01
N GLN A 213 -2.41 -15.48 -20.37
CA GLN A 213 -2.12 -14.67 -21.56
C GLN A 213 -2.21 -13.17 -21.29
N ARG A 214 -1.46 -12.37 -22.04
CA ARG A 214 -1.57 -10.91 -22.04
C ARG A 214 -1.43 -10.35 -23.44
N GLN A 215 -2.38 -9.51 -23.83
CA GLN A 215 -2.29 -8.71 -25.04
C GLN A 215 -1.53 -7.41 -24.74
N TRP A 216 -0.54 -7.13 -25.57
CA TRP A 216 0.28 -5.92 -25.57
C TRP A 216 -0.01 -5.13 -26.83
N ILE A 217 -0.29 -3.85 -26.65
CA ILE A 217 -0.44 -2.88 -27.73
C ILE A 217 0.64 -1.82 -27.51
N LEU A 218 1.63 -1.76 -28.38
CA LEU A 218 2.73 -0.80 -28.32
C LEU A 218 2.52 0.32 -29.33
N ILE A 219 2.97 1.52 -28.95
CA ILE A 219 2.90 2.73 -29.76
C ILE A 219 4.28 3.42 -29.71
N PRO A 220 4.84 3.84 -30.86
CA PRO A 220 6.14 4.48 -30.89
C PRO A 220 6.24 5.73 -30.01
N PRO A 221 7.42 6.02 -29.42
CA PRO A 221 7.63 7.21 -28.59
C PRO A 221 7.27 8.54 -29.30
N THR A 222 7.46 8.60 -30.62
CA THR A 222 7.18 9.78 -31.46
C THR A 222 5.68 10.09 -31.60
N HIS A 223 4.81 9.17 -31.21
CA HIS A 223 3.37 9.29 -31.33
C HIS A 223 2.67 9.76 -30.04
N GLY A 224 3.43 10.07 -28.98
CA GLY A 224 2.89 10.53 -27.69
C GLY A 224 1.94 11.74 -27.81
N LYS A 225 2.22 12.66 -28.73
CA LYS A 225 1.37 13.84 -29.01
C LYS A 225 -0.05 13.49 -29.47
N TYR A 226 -0.25 12.33 -30.09
CA TYR A 226 -1.58 11.86 -30.52
C TYR A 226 -2.35 11.18 -29.40
N LEU A 227 -1.66 10.76 -28.34
CA LEU A 227 -2.23 10.09 -27.18
C LEU A 227 -2.70 11.07 -26.09
N HIS A 228 -2.62 12.38 -26.34
CA HIS A 228 -3.02 13.42 -25.38
C HIS A 228 -2.35 13.28 -24.02
N VAL A 229 -1.12 12.73 -23.99
CA VAL A 229 -0.43 12.53 -22.73
C VAL A 229 -0.26 13.90 -22.06
N ASP A 230 0.24 14.93 -22.74
CA ASP A 230 0.49 16.26 -22.14
C ASP A 230 -0.71 16.99 -21.47
N ASP A 231 -1.96 16.55 -21.68
CA ASP A 231 -3.20 17.21 -21.25
C ASP A 231 -3.63 16.88 -19.78
N PHE A 232 -2.68 16.74 -18.86
CA PHE A 232 -2.87 16.03 -17.57
C PHE A 232 -3.82 16.66 -16.53
N ASN A 233 -4.52 15.79 -15.78
CA ASN A 233 -5.17 16.11 -14.49
C ASN A 233 -4.47 15.49 -13.25
N TYR A 234 -3.56 14.50 -13.37
CA TYR A 234 -2.98 13.78 -12.21
C TYR A 234 -1.51 13.31 -12.33
N HIS A 235 -1.08 12.69 -13.45
CA HIS A 235 0.30 12.16 -13.62
C HIS A 235 0.81 12.30 -15.05
N ARG A 236 2.01 12.90 -15.23
CA ARG A 236 2.64 12.99 -16.57
C ARG A 236 3.01 11.59 -17.12
N GLY A 237 2.80 11.33 -18.41
CA GLY A 237 3.08 10.06 -19.12
C GLY A 237 1.90 9.11 -19.33
N ILE A 238 0.75 9.35 -18.69
CA ILE A 238 -0.46 8.52 -18.82
C ILE A 238 -1.48 9.23 -19.72
N SER A 239 -1.97 8.53 -20.74
CA SER A 239 -3.02 9.05 -21.62
C SER A 239 -4.36 9.17 -20.88
N PRO A 240 -5.12 10.28 -21.07
CA PRO A 240 -6.47 10.41 -20.55
C PRO A 240 -7.52 9.61 -21.35
N VAL A 241 -7.10 8.92 -22.42
CA VAL A 241 -7.97 8.10 -23.27
C VAL A 241 -8.37 6.83 -22.52
N GLU A 242 -9.67 6.55 -22.45
CA GLU A 242 -10.20 5.32 -21.84
C GLU A 242 -9.91 4.12 -22.75
N PRO A 243 -9.04 3.18 -22.34
CA PRO A 243 -8.61 2.08 -23.22
C PRO A 243 -9.72 1.08 -23.54
N GLU A 244 -10.75 0.95 -22.69
CA GLU A 244 -11.85 0.01 -22.95
C GLU A 244 -12.95 0.59 -23.84
N ALA A 245 -12.97 1.92 -24.04
CA ALA A 245 -13.94 2.62 -24.88
C ALA A 245 -13.34 3.94 -25.42
N VAL A 246 -12.63 3.87 -26.55
CA VAL A 246 -11.91 5.01 -27.13
C VAL A 246 -12.88 6.01 -27.77
N ASP A 247 -13.07 7.15 -27.12
CA ASP A 247 -13.87 8.25 -27.65
C ASP A 247 -13.10 9.04 -28.72
N LEU A 248 -13.21 8.59 -29.98
CA LEU A 248 -12.61 9.25 -31.15
C LEU A 248 -13.26 10.59 -31.53
N ILE A 249 -14.41 10.96 -30.95
CA ILE A 249 -14.99 12.30 -31.16
C ILE A 249 -14.26 13.29 -30.26
N LYS A 250 -14.02 12.90 -29.00
CA LYS A 250 -13.26 13.69 -28.04
C LYS A 250 -11.76 13.68 -28.33
N PHE A 251 -11.21 12.55 -28.79
CA PHE A 251 -9.78 12.36 -29.04
C PHE A 251 -9.52 11.89 -30.48
N PRO A 252 -9.83 12.70 -31.50
CA PRO A 252 -9.78 12.28 -32.91
C PRO A 252 -8.36 11.92 -33.38
N ASN A 253 -7.34 12.54 -32.79
CA ASN A 253 -5.94 12.31 -33.16
C ASN A 253 -5.44 10.92 -32.76
N VAL A 254 -6.09 10.22 -31.83
CA VAL A 254 -5.70 8.86 -31.41
C VAL A 254 -5.72 7.88 -32.58
N SER A 255 -6.60 8.10 -33.57
CA SER A 255 -6.66 7.32 -34.81
C SER A 255 -5.37 7.36 -35.66
N LYS A 256 -4.48 8.34 -35.41
CA LYS A 256 -3.25 8.54 -36.17
C LYS A 256 -2.06 7.74 -35.62
N VAL A 257 -2.24 6.98 -34.54
CA VAL A 257 -1.15 6.21 -33.94
C VAL A 257 -0.83 4.96 -34.75
N ASP A 258 0.46 4.63 -34.87
CA ASP A 258 0.89 3.32 -35.32
C ASP A 258 0.78 2.36 -34.14
N ILE A 259 0.13 1.22 -34.36
CA ILE A 259 -0.10 0.21 -33.34
C ILE A 259 0.61 -1.08 -33.71
N TYR A 260 1.34 -1.61 -32.74
CA TYR A 260 1.98 -2.91 -32.77
C TYR A 260 1.26 -3.80 -31.75
N ASN A 261 0.56 -4.82 -32.20
CA ASN A 261 -0.31 -5.64 -31.36
C ASN A 261 0.21 -7.07 -31.28
N ILE A 262 0.33 -7.61 -30.06
CA ILE A 262 0.82 -8.97 -29.85
C ILE A 262 0.22 -9.58 -28.58
N THR A 263 -0.17 -10.86 -28.66
CA THR A 263 -0.56 -11.64 -27.47
C THR A 263 0.61 -12.50 -27.04
N LEU A 264 1.00 -12.42 -25.77
CA LEU A 264 1.99 -13.28 -25.14
C LEU A 264 1.32 -14.50 -24.49
N TYR A 265 1.99 -15.64 -24.62
CA TYR A 265 1.62 -16.93 -24.04
C TYR A 265 2.69 -17.41 -23.07
N GLU A 266 2.40 -18.50 -22.35
CA GLU A 266 3.29 -19.11 -21.37
C GLU A 266 4.70 -19.39 -21.95
N GLY A 267 5.71 -18.83 -21.29
CA GLY A 267 7.12 -18.92 -21.67
C GLY A 267 7.58 -17.90 -22.71
N ASP A 268 6.72 -16.98 -23.14
CA ASP A 268 7.10 -15.85 -23.99
C ASP A 268 7.68 -14.69 -23.16
N ILE A 269 8.55 -13.90 -23.78
CA ILE A 269 9.09 -12.66 -23.22
C ILE A 269 9.04 -11.55 -24.27
N ILE A 270 8.64 -10.35 -23.85
CA ILE A 270 8.70 -9.13 -24.66
C ILE A 270 9.68 -8.14 -24.02
N TYR A 271 10.53 -7.55 -24.85
CA TYR A 271 11.32 -6.37 -24.51
C TYR A 271 10.60 -5.13 -25.05
N VAL A 272 10.27 -4.21 -24.15
CA VAL A 272 9.68 -2.90 -24.44
C VAL A 272 10.70 -1.83 -24.05
N PRO A 273 11.22 -1.07 -25.02
CA PRO A 273 12.22 -0.07 -24.74
C PRO A 273 11.67 1.12 -23.93
N GLU A 274 12.51 1.70 -23.06
CA GLU A 274 12.19 2.97 -22.37
C GLU A 274 11.67 4.00 -23.39
N GLY A 275 10.53 4.62 -23.07
CA GLY A 275 9.87 5.63 -23.92
C GLY A 275 8.73 5.10 -24.80
N TRP A 276 8.60 3.78 -24.99
CA TRP A 276 7.48 3.22 -25.74
C TRP A 276 6.19 3.26 -24.93
N TYR A 277 5.14 3.82 -25.53
CA TYR A 277 3.82 3.78 -24.94
C TYR A 277 3.22 2.39 -25.13
N HIS A 278 2.44 1.95 -24.15
CA HIS A 278 1.82 0.65 -24.22
C HIS A 278 0.53 0.57 -23.41
N GLN A 279 -0.29 -0.40 -23.82
CA GLN A 279 -1.53 -0.81 -23.19
C GLN A 279 -1.50 -2.34 -23.05
N VAL A 280 -1.77 -2.85 -21.85
CA VAL A 280 -1.69 -4.28 -21.55
C VAL A 280 -3.03 -4.76 -21.03
N ARG A 281 -3.56 -5.82 -21.66
CA ARG A 281 -4.81 -6.48 -21.26
C ARG A 281 -4.53 -7.92 -20.89
N THR A 282 -4.93 -8.29 -19.68
CA THR A 282 -4.87 -9.67 -19.27
C THR A 282 -6.02 -10.46 -19.90
N MET A 283 -5.70 -11.66 -20.36
CA MET A 283 -6.63 -12.55 -21.04
C MET A 283 -6.52 -13.97 -20.48
N GLY A 284 -7.55 -14.79 -20.74
CA GLY A 284 -7.61 -16.17 -20.28
C GLY A 284 -8.16 -16.31 -18.86
N GLY A 285 -7.85 -17.44 -18.22
CA GLY A 285 -8.30 -17.75 -16.86
C GLY A 285 -7.18 -17.59 -15.80
N PRO A 286 -7.55 -17.50 -14.51
CA PRO A 286 -6.63 -17.55 -13.37
C PRO A 286 -5.96 -18.94 -13.20
N PRO A 287 -4.72 -19.01 -12.68
CA PRO A 287 -3.88 -17.88 -12.29
C PRO A 287 -3.23 -17.21 -13.52
N ASN A 288 -3.13 -15.88 -13.53
CA ASN A 288 -2.37 -15.15 -14.55
C ASN A 288 -1.16 -14.45 -13.92
N ILE A 289 0.02 -15.01 -14.17
CA ILE A 289 1.28 -14.63 -13.52
C ILE A 289 2.28 -14.16 -14.58
N ALA A 290 2.97 -13.05 -14.32
CA ALA A 290 4.15 -12.64 -15.04
C ALA A 290 5.29 -12.28 -14.08
N VAL A 291 6.50 -12.36 -14.62
CA VAL A 291 7.67 -11.73 -14.02
C VAL A 291 8.17 -10.67 -14.99
N THR A 292 8.27 -9.41 -14.55
CA THR A 292 8.94 -8.36 -15.32
C THR A 292 10.30 -8.05 -14.74
N ILE A 293 11.26 -7.75 -15.61
CA ILE A 293 12.61 -7.33 -15.28
C ILE A 293 12.74 -5.89 -15.73
N PHE A 294 12.90 -4.96 -14.79
CA PHE A 294 13.18 -3.55 -15.09
C PHE A 294 14.68 -3.31 -15.11
N MET A 295 15.15 -2.43 -16.01
CA MET A 295 16.57 -2.07 -16.09
C MET A 295 16.80 -0.57 -16.34
N ASP A 296 17.80 -0.03 -15.63
CA ASP A 296 18.29 1.34 -15.81
C ASP A 296 19.32 1.37 -16.94
N TYR A 297 18.90 1.77 -18.14
CA TYR A 297 19.82 1.95 -19.26
C TYR A 297 20.24 3.41 -19.41
N ILE A 298 19.33 4.24 -19.90
CA ILE A 298 19.56 5.68 -20.09
C ILE A 298 18.84 6.45 -18.99
N SER A 299 17.61 6.04 -18.66
CA SER A 299 16.74 6.75 -17.72
C SER A 299 16.57 8.21 -18.16
N CYS A 300 16.38 8.42 -19.47
CA CYS A 300 16.23 9.75 -20.06
C CYS A 300 14.99 10.46 -19.50
N MET A 301 13.97 9.68 -19.12
CA MET A 301 12.76 10.17 -18.47
C MET A 301 13.01 10.67 -17.03
N GLU A 302 14.13 10.30 -16.39
CA GLU A 302 14.46 10.77 -15.03
C GLU A 302 15.52 11.88 -15.03
N LYS A 303 16.55 11.76 -15.87
CA LYS A 303 17.75 12.63 -15.84
C LYS A 303 17.58 14.00 -16.50
N GLY A 304 16.46 14.25 -17.18
CA GLY A 304 16.34 15.38 -18.12
C GLY A 304 15.02 16.13 -18.11
N TYR A 305 14.25 16.12 -17.02
CA TYR A 305 12.92 16.76 -16.93
C TYR A 305 12.95 18.17 -16.29
N PRO A 306 13.16 19.26 -17.06
CA PRO A 306 12.67 20.57 -16.67
C PRO A 306 11.15 20.67 -16.92
N VAL A 307 10.47 21.44 -16.09
CA VAL A 307 9.00 21.60 -16.03
C VAL A 307 8.39 22.12 -17.36
N ASP A 308 9.24 22.66 -18.25
CA ASP A 308 8.87 23.47 -19.42
C ASP A 308 9.06 22.76 -20.79
N LYS A 309 9.35 21.45 -20.84
CA LYS A 309 9.48 20.71 -22.11
C LYS A 309 8.22 19.93 -22.49
N THR A 310 7.93 19.87 -23.79
CA THR A 310 6.89 19.00 -24.38
C THR A 310 7.38 17.56 -24.50
N GLN A 311 6.45 16.59 -24.59
CA GLN A 311 6.81 15.19 -24.75
C GLN A 311 7.61 14.90 -26.03
N GLU A 312 7.40 15.68 -27.09
CA GLU A 312 8.12 15.54 -28.37
C GLU A 312 9.62 15.84 -28.19
N MET A 313 9.96 16.92 -27.47
CA MET A 313 11.35 17.27 -27.14
C MET A 313 12.03 16.20 -26.27
N LEU A 314 11.26 15.55 -25.39
CA LEU A 314 11.76 14.48 -24.55
C LEU A 314 12.09 13.23 -25.38
N THR A 315 11.20 12.85 -26.31
CA THR A 315 11.44 11.75 -27.24
C THR A 315 12.70 11.98 -28.06
N GLU A 316 12.89 13.17 -28.65
CA GLU A 316 14.10 13.50 -29.43
C GLU A 316 15.37 13.42 -28.58
N MET A 317 15.32 13.91 -27.33
CA MET A 317 16.43 13.82 -26.40
C MET A 317 16.78 12.35 -26.06
N CYS A 318 15.77 11.53 -25.77
CA CYS A 318 15.97 10.10 -25.51
C CYS A 318 16.61 9.38 -26.70
N ILE A 319 16.17 9.69 -27.93
CA ILE A 319 16.76 9.14 -29.17
C ILE A 319 18.24 9.55 -29.25
N ALA A 320 18.56 10.84 -29.09
CA ALA A 320 19.94 11.32 -29.14
C ALA A 320 20.84 10.67 -28.07
N MET A 321 20.31 10.46 -26.86
CA MET A 321 21.02 9.74 -25.79
C MET A 321 21.30 8.28 -26.15
N ARG A 322 20.33 7.58 -26.76
CA ARG A 322 20.52 6.21 -27.28
C ARG A 322 21.57 6.17 -28.37
N GLU A 323 21.53 7.09 -29.32
CA GLU A 323 22.51 7.17 -30.41
C GLU A 323 23.93 7.46 -29.93
N ALA A 324 24.08 8.20 -28.83
CA ALA A 324 25.38 8.48 -28.22
C ALA A 324 26.01 7.29 -27.48
N THR A 325 25.25 6.22 -27.21
CA THR A 325 25.79 5.02 -26.56
C THR A 325 26.69 4.21 -27.50
N PRO A 326 27.68 3.46 -26.97
CA PRO A 326 28.58 2.63 -27.76
C PRO A 326 27.83 1.74 -28.76
N LYS A 327 28.40 1.51 -29.94
CA LYS A 327 27.76 0.65 -30.96
C LYS A 327 27.76 -0.82 -30.58
N GLU A 328 28.76 -1.24 -29.83
CA GLU A 328 29.00 -2.61 -29.42
C GLU A 328 29.29 -2.66 -27.91
N ILE A 329 29.02 -3.80 -27.30
CA ILE A 329 29.41 -4.12 -25.92
C ILE A 329 30.35 -5.33 -25.91
N THR A 330 31.02 -5.56 -24.79
CA THR A 330 31.83 -6.75 -24.57
C THR A 330 31.40 -7.38 -23.27
N CYS A 331 31.11 -8.69 -23.31
CA CYS A 331 30.75 -9.46 -22.13
C CYS A 331 32.00 -10.07 -21.51
N GLN A 332 32.35 -9.60 -20.32
CA GLN A 332 33.45 -10.15 -19.53
C GLN A 332 33.00 -11.40 -18.78
N GLU A 333 31.81 -11.33 -18.18
CA GLU A 333 31.18 -12.46 -17.52
C GLU A 333 29.91 -12.86 -18.27
N ARG A 334 29.68 -14.16 -18.32
CA ARG A 334 28.58 -14.80 -19.04
C ARG A 334 27.74 -15.64 -18.07
N MET A 335 26.44 -15.38 -18.06
CA MET A 335 25.43 -15.81 -17.09
C MET A 335 24.14 -16.28 -17.78
N GLU A 336 24.21 -16.59 -19.07
CA GLU A 336 23.07 -17.05 -19.86
C GLU A 336 22.47 -18.32 -19.25
N ASP A 337 21.15 -18.35 -19.02
CA ASP A 337 20.41 -19.42 -18.34
C ASP A 337 20.88 -19.75 -16.91
N MET A 338 21.72 -18.91 -16.29
CA MET A 338 22.15 -19.14 -14.91
C MET A 338 20.95 -19.11 -13.96
N PRO A 339 20.79 -20.10 -13.07
CA PRO A 339 19.78 -20.03 -12.02
C PRO A 339 19.91 -18.74 -11.21
N MET A 340 18.78 -18.06 -10.93
CA MET A 340 18.82 -16.78 -10.22
C MET A 340 19.51 -16.89 -8.86
N GLN A 341 19.35 -18.01 -8.15
CA GLN A 341 20.03 -18.25 -6.87
C GLN A 341 21.56 -18.29 -7.04
N GLU A 342 22.06 -19.00 -8.05
CA GLU A 342 23.49 -19.05 -8.36
C GLU A 342 24.01 -17.66 -8.77
N PHE A 343 23.24 -16.91 -9.55
CA PHE A 343 23.59 -15.53 -9.91
C PHE A 343 23.74 -14.63 -8.69
N ILE A 344 22.80 -14.70 -7.74
CA ILE A 344 22.85 -13.92 -6.50
C ILE A 344 24.09 -14.32 -5.67
N GLU A 345 24.35 -15.62 -5.52
CA GLU A 345 25.46 -16.14 -4.72
C GLU A 345 26.83 -15.80 -5.33
N LYS A 346 26.99 -15.95 -6.65
CA LYS A 346 28.27 -15.79 -7.35
C LYS A 346 28.55 -14.35 -7.76
N TYR A 347 27.53 -13.62 -8.21
CA TYR A 347 27.66 -12.26 -8.76
C TYR A 347 26.99 -11.20 -7.89
N GLY A 348 26.70 -11.52 -6.62
CA GLY A 348 26.16 -10.58 -5.64
C GLY A 348 26.95 -9.27 -5.53
N TYR A 349 28.26 -9.35 -5.76
CA TYR A 349 29.19 -8.22 -5.75
C TYR A 349 28.99 -7.22 -6.90
N LEU A 350 28.35 -7.63 -8.01
CA LEU A 350 28.01 -6.71 -9.11
C LEU A 350 27.04 -5.62 -8.62
N ASN A 351 26.41 -5.83 -7.46
CA ASN A 351 25.46 -4.93 -6.83
C ASN A 351 24.50 -4.27 -7.83
N PRO A 352 23.87 -5.03 -8.75
CA PRO A 352 22.77 -4.46 -9.51
C PRO A 352 21.73 -4.00 -8.49
N LYS A 353 21.10 -2.85 -8.71
CA LYS A 353 20.08 -2.32 -7.78
C LYS A 353 19.01 -3.37 -7.45
N VAL A 354 18.79 -4.32 -8.35
CA VAL A 354 17.96 -5.52 -8.18
C VAL A 354 18.28 -6.37 -6.95
N LEU A 355 19.55 -6.47 -6.53
CA LEU A 355 19.95 -7.21 -5.34
C LEU A 355 19.68 -6.43 -4.05
N ASN A 356 19.56 -5.10 -4.12
CA ASN A 356 19.24 -4.27 -2.97
C ASN A 356 17.75 -4.32 -2.59
N LEU A 357 16.89 -4.94 -3.42
CA LEU A 357 15.45 -5.08 -3.17
C LEU A 357 15.02 -6.54 -2.88
N VAL A 358 15.82 -7.53 -3.26
CA VAL A 358 15.66 -8.91 -2.75
C VAL A 358 16.06 -8.99 -1.27
N HIS A 359 16.99 -8.13 -0.83
CA HIS A 359 17.30 -7.89 0.58
C HIS A 359 16.28 -7.00 1.31
N ASP A 360 15.29 -6.41 0.64
CA ASP A 360 14.33 -5.53 1.32
C ASP A 360 13.26 -6.27 2.13
N PHE A 361 13.24 -7.61 2.10
CA PHE A 361 12.58 -8.39 3.16
C PHE A 361 13.40 -8.41 4.46
N GLU A 362 14.74 -8.44 4.39
CA GLU A 362 15.59 -8.17 5.55
C GLU A 362 15.54 -6.69 5.94
N THR A 363 15.28 -5.77 5.00
CA THR A 363 15.01 -4.37 5.35
C THR A 363 13.57 -4.10 5.77
N ALA A 364 12.60 -4.98 5.54
CA ALA A 364 11.33 -4.90 6.24
C ALA A 364 11.61 -5.03 7.75
N ASP A 365 12.46 -5.99 8.14
CA ASP A 365 13.02 -6.06 9.50
C ASP A 365 13.88 -4.85 9.86
N ARG A 366 14.69 -4.26 8.95
CA ARG A 366 15.41 -2.99 9.23
C ARG A 366 14.52 -1.76 9.36
N LEU A 367 13.42 -1.66 8.61
CA LEU A 367 12.41 -0.60 8.66
C LEU A 367 11.58 -0.77 9.93
N TYR A 368 11.22 -2.01 10.30
CA TYR A 368 10.67 -2.32 11.62
C TYR A 368 11.66 -2.00 12.75
N ASN A 369 12.95 -2.23 12.56
CA ASN A 369 13.99 -1.81 13.51
C ASN A 369 14.15 -0.29 13.54
N PHE A 370 13.96 0.42 12.43
CA PHE A 370 13.94 1.90 12.34
C PHE A 370 12.77 2.50 13.12
N PHE A 371 11.65 1.77 13.18
CA PHE A 371 10.48 2.06 14.01
C PHE A 371 10.44 1.16 15.23
N SER A 372 11.60 0.92 15.86
CA SER A 372 11.72 0.42 17.22
C SER A 372 12.42 1.49 18.07
N THR A 373 12.01 1.62 19.32
CA THR A 373 12.63 2.55 20.27
C THR A 373 13.17 1.78 21.47
N THR A 374 14.40 2.09 21.88
CA THR A 374 14.94 1.59 23.14
C THR A 374 14.34 2.41 24.27
N LEU A 375 13.56 1.75 25.11
CA LEU A 375 13.00 2.36 26.31
C LEU A 375 14.10 2.71 27.31
N LYS A 376 13.81 3.64 28.21
CA LYS A 376 14.73 4.02 29.30
C LYS A 376 15.13 2.86 30.20
N SER A 377 14.30 1.82 30.27
CA SER A 377 14.57 0.53 30.93
C SER A 377 15.57 -0.36 30.17
N GLY A 378 15.99 -0.01 28.96
CA GLY A 378 16.92 -0.77 28.11
C GLY A 378 16.27 -1.77 27.15
N TYR A 379 14.96 -2.00 27.26
CA TYR A 379 14.23 -2.93 26.38
C TYR A 379 13.81 -2.24 25.07
N ALA A 380 13.86 -2.96 23.95
CA ALA A 380 13.33 -2.48 22.68
C ALA A 380 11.80 -2.59 22.63
N MET A 381 11.14 -1.57 22.08
CA MET A 381 9.69 -1.50 21.90
C MET A 381 9.36 -1.12 20.45
N PRO A 382 8.55 -1.92 19.72
CA PRO A 382 8.05 -1.51 18.41
C PRO A 382 7.24 -0.19 18.48
N SER A 383 7.43 0.72 17.52
CA SER A 383 6.71 1.99 17.44
C SER A 383 5.31 1.86 16.82
N LEU A 384 5.01 0.74 16.15
CA LEU A 384 3.67 0.40 15.67
C LEU A 384 3.23 -0.94 16.28
N GLY A 385 2.07 -0.92 16.94
CA GLY A 385 1.42 -2.12 17.46
C GLY A 385 -0.07 -2.18 17.15
N PHE A 386 -0.74 -3.14 17.77
CA PHE A 386 -2.17 -3.38 17.62
C PHE A 386 -2.89 -3.15 18.96
N GLY A 387 -3.89 -2.27 18.95
CA GLY A 387 -4.71 -1.97 20.13
C GLY A 387 -5.91 -2.90 20.23
N LEU A 388 -6.09 -3.56 21.38
CA LEU A 388 -7.19 -4.50 21.63
C LEU A 388 -8.40 -3.90 22.34
N SER A 389 -8.30 -2.66 22.82
CA SER A 389 -9.33 -2.03 23.65
C SER A 389 -10.68 -1.87 22.94
N GLY A 390 -11.76 -2.21 23.63
CA GLY A 390 -13.11 -1.77 23.27
C GLY A 390 -13.67 -2.39 21.99
N GLN A 391 -13.24 -3.61 21.67
CA GLN A 391 -13.77 -4.45 20.61
C GLN A 391 -14.66 -5.57 21.19
N PRO A 392 -15.77 -5.94 20.54
CA PRO A 392 -16.51 -7.16 20.89
C PRO A 392 -15.62 -8.40 20.79
N VAL A 393 -15.77 -9.36 21.72
CA VAL A 393 -14.92 -10.56 21.84
C VAL A 393 -14.89 -11.38 20.54
N ASP A 394 -16.04 -11.54 19.89
CA ASP A 394 -16.21 -12.27 18.63
C ASP A 394 -15.41 -11.65 17.46
N LYS A 395 -15.16 -10.34 17.50
CA LYS A 395 -14.38 -9.61 16.49
C LYS A 395 -12.92 -9.42 16.87
N ALA A 396 -12.64 -9.29 18.17
CA ALA A 396 -11.29 -9.05 18.69
C ALA A 396 -10.35 -10.22 18.39
N LYS A 397 -10.79 -11.47 18.58
CA LYS A 397 -9.95 -12.66 18.37
C LYS A 397 -9.49 -12.80 16.90
N PRO A 398 -10.37 -12.81 15.88
CA PRO A 398 -9.94 -12.85 14.48
C PRO A 398 -9.02 -11.68 14.10
N ALA A 399 -9.32 -10.47 14.57
CA ALA A 399 -8.53 -9.28 14.29
C ALA A 399 -7.11 -9.38 14.87
N ALA A 400 -6.99 -9.80 16.13
CA ALA A 400 -5.70 -9.96 16.81
C ALA A 400 -4.86 -11.09 16.23
N SER A 401 -5.50 -12.22 15.88
CA SER A 401 -4.84 -13.32 15.18
C SER A 401 -4.31 -12.89 13.81
N HIS A 402 -5.09 -12.12 13.05
CA HIS A 402 -4.62 -11.58 11.77
C HIS A 402 -3.50 -10.55 11.97
N ALA A 403 -3.58 -9.67 12.98
CA ALA A 403 -2.49 -8.75 13.30
C ALA A 403 -1.18 -9.50 13.62
N LEU A 404 -1.24 -10.57 14.43
CA LEU A 404 -0.07 -11.39 14.73
C LEU A 404 0.55 -12.01 13.46
N ARG A 405 -0.30 -12.56 12.57
CA ARG A 405 0.13 -13.13 11.28
C ARG A 405 0.77 -12.08 10.37
N MET A 406 0.20 -10.87 10.31
CA MET A 406 0.75 -9.73 9.56
C MET A 406 2.06 -9.18 10.13
N GLY A 407 2.63 -9.80 11.16
CA GLY A 407 3.92 -9.38 11.72
C GLY A 407 3.80 -8.29 12.79
N TYR A 408 2.62 -7.99 13.34
CA TYR A 408 2.56 -7.14 14.53
C TYR A 408 3.21 -7.86 15.71
N ARG A 409 4.06 -7.13 16.44
CA ARG A 409 4.78 -7.63 17.61
C ARG A 409 4.57 -6.79 18.86
N LEU A 410 3.80 -5.71 18.80
CA LEU A 410 3.38 -4.96 19.98
C LEU A 410 1.86 -5.01 20.13
N PHE A 411 1.37 -5.42 21.30
CA PHE A 411 -0.06 -5.52 21.59
C PHE A 411 -0.40 -4.73 22.84
N ASP A 412 -1.37 -3.82 22.70
CA ASP A 412 -1.84 -2.96 23.78
C ASP A 412 -3.22 -3.42 24.28
N THR A 413 -3.24 -4.06 25.45
CA THR A 413 -4.45 -4.63 26.06
C THR A 413 -5.19 -3.60 26.91
N ASP A 414 -6.43 -3.90 27.29
CA ASP A 414 -7.19 -3.10 28.23
C ASP A 414 -7.70 -3.98 29.39
N PRO A 415 -7.46 -3.61 30.66
CA PRO A 415 -7.95 -4.38 31.81
C PRO A 415 -9.48 -4.42 31.94
N ASP A 416 -10.22 -3.55 31.24
CA ASP A 416 -11.68 -3.46 31.34
C ASP A 416 -12.44 -4.47 30.46
N ASP A 417 -11.74 -5.23 29.60
CA ASP A 417 -12.34 -6.24 28.71
C ASP A 417 -11.56 -7.58 28.72
N GLU A 418 -11.91 -8.51 27.82
CA GLU A 418 -11.29 -9.84 27.72
C GLU A 418 -10.00 -9.86 26.88
N SER A 419 -9.43 -8.69 26.52
CA SER A 419 -8.29 -8.60 25.61
C SER A 419 -7.06 -9.40 26.04
N GLU A 420 -6.75 -9.45 27.35
CA GLU A 420 -5.64 -10.23 27.91
C GLU A 420 -5.82 -11.74 27.70
N GLU A 421 -7.02 -12.27 27.94
CA GLU A 421 -7.35 -13.70 27.78
C GLU A 421 -7.35 -14.11 26.30
N ILE A 422 -7.86 -13.22 25.44
CA ILE A 422 -7.86 -13.41 23.98
C ILE A 422 -6.41 -13.50 23.48
N LEU A 423 -5.56 -12.53 23.85
CA LEU A 423 -4.17 -12.51 23.42
C LEU A 423 -3.40 -13.72 23.95
N GLY A 424 -3.54 -14.06 25.23
CA GLY A 424 -2.92 -15.25 25.82
C GLY A 424 -3.31 -16.53 25.11
N THR A 425 -4.59 -16.67 24.72
CA THR A 425 -5.07 -17.83 23.95
C THR A 425 -4.48 -17.87 22.54
N ILE A 426 -4.39 -16.73 21.86
CA ILE A 426 -3.80 -16.66 20.51
C ILE A 426 -2.33 -17.07 20.54
N LEU A 427 -1.54 -16.49 21.47
CA LEU A 427 -0.11 -16.80 21.61
C LEU A 427 0.12 -18.27 21.94
N ALA A 428 -0.65 -18.84 22.88
CA ALA A 428 -0.57 -20.26 23.21
C ALA A 428 -0.91 -21.18 22.03
N SER A 429 -1.74 -20.72 21.08
CA SER A 429 -2.13 -21.47 19.87
C SER A 429 -1.24 -21.23 18.64
N THR A 430 -0.20 -20.39 18.75
CA THR A 430 0.66 -20.01 17.62
C THR A 430 2.13 -20.39 17.92
N PRO A 431 2.52 -21.66 17.75
CA PRO A 431 3.82 -22.17 18.21
C PRO A 431 5.03 -21.53 17.51
N ASP A 432 4.84 -20.98 16.31
CA ASP A 432 5.92 -20.34 15.54
C ASP A 432 6.28 -18.95 16.05
N VAL A 433 5.53 -18.38 16.99
CA VAL A 433 5.80 -17.07 17.60
C VAL A 433 6.24 -17.28 19.04
N LYS A 434 7.49 -16.92 19.36
CA LYS A 434 7.98 -17.03 20.74
C LYS A 434 7.48 -15.85 21.57
N ARG A 435 7.37 -16.06 22.88
CA ARG A 435 6.90 -15.02 23.81
C ARG A 435 7.83 -13.81 23.80
N GLU A 436 9.14 -14.02 23.71
CA GLU A 436 10.16 -12.97 23.65
C GLU A 436 10.11 -12.11 22.38
N ASP A 437 9.45 -12.59 21.32
CA ASP A 437 9.27 -11.82 20.07
C ASP A 437 8.10 -10.82 20.18
N VAL A 438 7.27 -10.92 21.22
CA VAL A 438 6.06 -10.11 21.40
C VAL A 438 6.20 -9.17 22.58
N PHE A 439 5.88 -7.90 22.38
CA PHE A 439 5.85 -6.86 23.40
C PHE A 439 4.40 -6.61 23.86
N ILE A 440 4.09 -6.96 25.11
CA ILE A 440 2.73 -6.84 25.66
C ILE A 440 2.64 -5.65 26.63
N VAL A 441 1.68 -4.76 26.38
CA VAL A 441 1.34 -3.63 27.25
C VAL A 441 0.07 -3.94 28.04
N VAL A 442 0.17 -3.90 29.37
CA VAL A 442 -0.93 -4.07 30.33
C VAL A 442 -1.15 -2.78 31.09
N LYS A 443 -2.39 -2.52 31.53
CA LYS A 443 -2.73 -1.31 32.31
C LYS A 443 -3.37 -1.66 33.64
N VAL A 444 -2.94 -1.00 34.71
CA VAL A 444 -3.61 -1.06 36.02
C VAL A 444 -4.76 -0.05 36.00
N HIS A 445 -6.00 -0.54 36.04
CA HIS A 445 -7.19 0.31 36.10
C HIS A 445 -7.20 1.14 37.40
N PRO A 446 -7.71 2.39 37.41
CA PRO A 446 -7.73 3.23 38.60
C PRO A 446 -8.52 2.67 39.81
N ARG A 447 -9.39 1.69 39.58
CA ARG A 447 -10.10 0.92 40.62
C ARG A 447 -9.18 0.00 41.43
N ASN A 448 -8.03 -0.35 40.86
CA ASN A 448 -7.03 -1.23 41.44
C ASN A 448 -5.82 -0.47 42.02
N LEU A 449 -5.95 0.85 42.24
CA LEU A 449 -4.87 1.63 42.85
C LEU A 449 -4.64 1.25 44.33
N GLY A 450 -3.40 1.45 44.78
CA GLY A 450 -2.89 0.96 46.06
C GLY A 450 -2.09 -0.33 45.92
N ARG A 451 -1.18 -0.57 46.87
CA ARG A 451 -0.16 -1.64 46.78
C ARG A 451 -0.75 -3.02 46.51
N GLU A 452 -1.61 -3.52 47.41
CA GLU A 452 -2.16 -4.88 47.32
C GLU A 452 -3.02 -5.10 46.07
N LYS A 453 -3.91 -4.15 45.77
CA LYS A 453 -4.79 -4.20 44.60
C LYS A 453 -3.99 -4.16 43.29
N THR A 454 -2.89 -3.41 43.26
CA THR A 454 -2.01 -3.32 42.09
C THR A 454 -1.31 -4.65 41.84
N ILE A 455 -0.70 -5.25 42.88
CA ILE A 455 -0.05 -6.56 42.78
C ILE A 455 -1.04 -7.63 42.32
N ALA A 456 -2.22 -7.68 42.94
CA ALA A 456 -3.28 -8.60 42.54
C ALA A 456 -3.75 -8.37 41.10
N SER A 457 -3.79 -7.13 40.62
CA SER A 457 -4.15 -6.80 39.23
C SER A 457 -3.12 -7.35 38.25
N VAL A 458 -1.82 -7.13 38.49
CA VAL A 458 -0.75 -7.62 37.61
C VAL A 458 -0.72 -9.16 37.59
N GLN A 459 -0.92 -9.80 38.75
CA GLN A 459 -0.96 -11.26 38.82
C GLN A 459 -2.11 -11.85 37.99
N ARG A 460 -3.30 -11.23 38.02
CA ARG A 460 -4.42 -11.65 37.15
C ARG A 460 -4.07 -11.49 35.67
N SER A 461 -3.43 -10.40 35.29
CA SER A 461 -2.99 -10.18 33.90
C SER A 461 -2.00 -11.25 33.45
N LEU A 462 -1.00 -11.61 34.27
CA LEU A 462 -0.06 -12.71 33.98
C LEU A 462 -0.79 -14.05 33.75
N THR A 463 -1.78 -14.37 34.59
CA THR A 463 -2.60 -15.58 34.44
C THR A 463 -3.39 -15.58 33.14
N ARG A 464 -4.10 -14.49 32.81
CA ARG A 464 -4.91 -14.38 31.59
C ARG A 464 -4.06 -14.45 30.31
N LEU A 465 -2.90 -13.77 30.34
CA LEU A 465 -1.94 -13.79 29.25
C LEU A 465 -1.17 -15.11 29.15
N LYS A 466 -1.25 -15.98 30.17
CA LYS A 466 -0.57 -17.27 30.23
C LYS A 466 0.95 -17.11 30.07
N THR A 467 1.53 -16.15 30.80
CA THR A 467 2.95 -15.80 30.70
C THR A 467 3.55 -15.45 32.05
N ASP A 468 4.88 -15.58 32.17
CA ASP A 468 5.62 -15.32 33.41
C ASP A 468 6.05 -13.86 33.59
N TYR A 469 6.01 -13.06 32.53
CA TYR A 469 6.41 -11.65 32.55
C TYR A 469 5.59 -10.77 31.61
N ILE A 470 5.52 -9.48 31.90
CA ILE A 470 4.92 -8.43 31.07
C ILE A 470 5.99 -7.42 30.63
N ASP A 471 5.96 -6.99 29.37
CA ASP A 471 6.97 -6.09 28.83
C ASP A 471 6.80 -4.65 29.33
N LEU A 472 5.55 -4.18 29.41
CA LEU A 472 5.23 -2.84 29.92
C LEU A 472 3.94 -2.86 30.74
N VAL A 473 4.00 -2.35 31.98
CA VAL A 473 2.82 -2.06 32.79
C VAL A 473 2.63 -0.56 32.94
N LEU A 474 1.43 -0.08 32.62
CA LEU A 474 1.03 1.32 32.74
C LEU A 474 0.04 1.52 33.90
N ILE A 475 0.22 2.54 34.73
CA ILE A 475 -0.91 3.04 35.54
C ILE A 475 -1.87 3.78 34.59
N LYS A 476 -3.11 3.28 34.40
CA LYS A 476 -4.04 3.76 33.34
C LYS A 476 -4.45 5.23 33.52
N ALA A 477 -4.59 5.68 34.76
CA ALA A 477 -4.83 7.08 35.14
C ALA A 477 -4.51 7.29 36.64
N PRO A 478 -4.21 8.53 37.08
CA PRO A 478 -3.84 8.80 38.49
C PRO A 478 -5.02 8.71 39.47
N SER A 479 -6.25 8.78 38.96
CA SER A 479 -7.50 8.67 39.72
C SER A 479 -8.65 8.25 38.80
N CYS A 480 -9.79 7.86 39.36
CA CYS A 480 -11.01 7.65 38.56
C CYS A 480 -11.68 8.96 38.13
N ASP A 481 -11.34 10.06 38.80
CA ASP A 481 -11.98 11.35 38.61
C ASP A 481 -11.59 11.97 37.25
N GLY A 482 -12.56 12.49 36.50
CA GLY A 482 -12.33 13.31 35.30
C GLY A 482 -12.24 12.58 33.95
N MET A 483 -12.32 11.23 33.90
CA MET A 483 -12.19 10.48 32.63
C MET A 483 -13.27 9.39 32.40
N LYS A 484 -14.45 9.53 33.01
CA LYS A 484 -15.57 8.56 32.93
C LYS A 484 -15.19 7.11 33.32
N PHE A 485 -14.13 6.91 34.11
CA PHE A 485 -13.81 5.60 34.67
C PHE A 485 -14.87 5.20 35.68
N LYS A 486 -15.41 3.99 35.53
CA LYS A 486 -16.38 3.44 36.49
C LYS A 486 -15.63 2.88 37.69
N CYS A 487 -15.70 3.59 38.80
CA CYS A 487 -15.20 3.16 40.11
C CYS A 487 -16.31 3.33 41.13
N GLU A 488 -16.40 2.40 42.08
CA GLU A 488 -17.39 2.49 43.14
C GLU A 488 -16.98 3.55 44.17
N ALA A 489 -17.94 4.22 44.80
CA ALA A 489 -17.66 5.28 45.78
C ALA A 489 -16.86 4.78 47.00
N ASN A 490 -16.99 3.48 47.34
CA ASN A 490 -16.39 2.85 48.53
C ASN A 490 -15.23 1.91 48.20
N ASP A 491 -14.53 2.11 47.09
CA ASP A 491 -13.58 1.12 46.57
C ASP A 491 -12.29 0.93 47.41
N ASN A 492 -12.16 1.47 48.65
CA ASN A 492 -10.96 1.37 49.52
C ASN A 492 -9.62 1.39 48.74
N ARG A 493 -9.52 2.32 47.79
CA ARG A 493 -8.42 2.41 46.84
C ARG A 493 -7.26 3.19 47.44
N GLY A 494 -6.04 2.70 47.23
CA GLY A 494 -4.84 3.43 47.59
C GLY A 494 -4.48 4.51 46.56
N THR A 495 -3.28 5.06 46.70
CA THR A 495 -2.78 6.12 45.82
C THR A 495 -2.05 5.54 44.60
N TRP A 496 -1.97 6.32 43.51
CA TRP A 496 -1.12 5.96 42.37
C TRP A 496 0.38 5.88 42.74
N LYS A 497 0.81 6.55 43.82
CA LYS A 497 2.18 6.45 44.33
C LYS A 497 2.45 5.06 44.90
N GLU A 498 1.56 4.57 45.76
CA GLU A 498 1.65 3.21 46.32
C GLU A 498 1.59 2.15 45.21
N SER A 499 0.78 2.38 44.17
CA SER A 499 0.78 1.55 42.97
C SER A 499 2.12 1.56 42.25
N TRP A 500 2.74 2.73 42.07
CA TRP A 500 4.06 2.82 41.43
C TRP A 500 5.11 2.04 42.22
N GLU A 501 5.19 2.24 43.54
CA GLU A 501 6.12 1.51 44.42
C GLU A 501 5.89 -0.02 44.35
N ALA A 502 4.64 -0.47 44.24
CA ALA A 502 4.31 -1.88 44.03
C ALA A 502 4.74 -2.43 42.66
N LEU A 503 4.65 -1.60 41.61
CA LEU A 503 5.15 -1.97 40.28
C LEU A 503 6.68 -2.02 40.24
N GLU A 504 7.37 -1.19 41.02
CA GLU A 504 8.83 -1.25 41.18
C GLU A 504 9.26 -2.58 41.82
N GLU A 505 8.55 -3.04 42.86
CA GLU A 505 8.79 -4.35 43.48
C GLU A 505 8.61 -5.52 42.48
N LEU A 506 7.56 -5.46 41.64
CA LEU A 506 7.33 -6.47 40.60
C LEU A 506 8.35 -6.40 39.46
N ASN A 507 8.90 -5.21 39.18
CA ASN A 507 9.99 -5.02 38.23
C ASN A 507 11.29 -5.63 38.76
N GLU A 508 11.65 -5.35 40.01
CA GLU A 508 12.80 -5.96 40.70
C GLU A 508 12.67 -7.50 40.75
N GLY A 509 11.46 -8.01 40.95
CA GLY A 509 11.15 -9.45 40.90
C GLY A 509 11.11 -10.08 39.50
N GLY A 510 11.40 -9.32 38.43
CA GLY A 510 11.46 -9.82 37.06
C GLY A 510 10.09 -10.11 36.40
N LYS A 511 8.97 -9.81 37.07
CA LYS A 511 7.62 -9.99 36.52
C LYS A 511 7.22 -8.91 35.52
N ILE A 512 7.87 -7.74 35.59
CA ILE A 512 7.62 -6.62 34.68
C ILE A 512 8.97 -6.11 34.16
N ARG A 513 9.11 -5.89 32.85
CA ARG A 513 10.35 -5.36 32.26
C ARG A 513 10.45 -3.84 32.31
N SER A 514 9.35 -3.14 31.99
CA SER A 514 9.30 -1.68 31.91
C SER A 514 8.06 -1.12 32.59
N LEU A 515 8.18 0.10 33.15
CA LEU A 515 7.08 0.80 33.82
C LEU A 515 6.71 2.09 33.10
N GLY A 516 5.43 2.42 33.11
CA GLY A 516 4.91 3.64 32.53
C GLY A 516 3.63 4.14 33.18
N VAL A 517 3.13 5.26 32.67
CA VAL A 517 1.84 5.82 33.09
C VAL A 517 1.03 6.27 31.88
N SER A 518 -0.28 6.29 32.03
CA SER A 518 -1.21 6.82 31.02
C SER A 518 -2.05 7.93 31.64
N ASN A 519 -2.34 8.97 30.87
CA ASN A 519 -3.26 10.04 31.26
C ASN A 519 -2.83 10.90 32.48
N PHE A 520 -1.54 10.95 32.79
CA PHE A 520 -0.99 11.80 33.86
C PHE A 520 -0.80 13.26 33.40
N LYS A 521 -0.97 14.19 34.32
CA LYS A 521 -0.67 15.62 34.14
C LYS A 521 0.83 15.89 34.31
N MET A 522 1.29 17.01 33.75
CA MET A 522 2.70 17.44 33.85
C MET A 522 3.21 17.55 35.31
N SER A 523 2.38 17.99 36.25
CA SER A 523 2.76 18.09 37.67
C SER A 523 2.95 16.71 38.32
N GLU A 524 2.14 15.73 37.93
CA GLU A 524 2.23 14.35 38.43
C GLU A 524 3.45 13.64 37.84
N LEU A 525 3.73 13.84 36.56
CA LEU A 525 4.93 13.32 35.91
C LEU A 525 6.22 13.84 36.54
N ARG A 526 6.29 15.15 36.81
CA ARG A 526 7.45 15.76 37.51
C ARG A 526 7.63 15.18 38.92
N ARG A 527 6.53 14.98 39.65
CA ARG A 527 6.58 14.33 40.97
C ARG A 527 7.08 12.90 40.85
N LEU A 528 6.56 12.13 39.91
CA LEU A 528 6.92 10.73 39.70
C LEU A 528 8.42 10.56 39.43
N ILE A 529 8.97 11.32 38.48
CA ILE A 529 10.42 11.29 38.18
C ILE A 529 11.26 11.63 39.43
N GLY A 530 10.75 12.49 40.31
CA GLY A 530 11.47 12.91 41.51
C GLY A 530 11.63 11.84 42.60
N PHE A 531 10.79 10.80 42.61
CA PHE A 531 10.88 9.72 43.62
C PHE A 531 11.03 8.31 43.05
N ALA A 532 10.80 8.10 41.75
CA ALA A 532 10.88 6.78 41.14
C ALA A 532 12.31 6.21 41.22
N LYS A 533 12.41 4.95 41.66
CA LYS A 533 13.63 4.14 41.65
C LYS A 533 13.81 3.42 40.32
N VAL A 534 12.71 2.96 39.72
CA VAL A 534 12.70 2.37 38.37
C VAL A 534 12.40 3.47 37.34
N PRO A 535 13.08 3.50 36.18
CA PRO A 535 12.85 4.53 35.18
C PRO A 535 11.41 4.55 34.64
N LEU A 536 10.77 5.71 34.71
CA LEU A 536 9.57 5.99 33.91
C LEU A 536 9.93 5.89 32.42
N SER A 537 9.47 4.82 31.77
CA SER A 537 9.91 4.46 30.41
C SER A 537 8.92 4.89 29.34
N VAL A 538 7.62 4.87 29.64
CA VAL A 538 6.56 5.25 28.70
C VAL A 538 5.53 6.16 29.34
N VAL A 539 5.12 7.20 28.62
CA VAL A 539 3.92 7.98 28.91
C VAL A 539 2.93 7.82 27.76
N GLN A 540 1.79 7.22 28.06
CA GLN A 540 0.68 7.08 27.11
C GLN A 540 -0.34 8.23 27.29
N ASN A 541 -0.77 8.88 26.21
CA ASN A 541 -1.78 9.94 26.30
C ASN A 541 -2.60 10.08 25.01
N ASN A 542 -3.72 10.81 25.08
CA ASN A 542 -4.53 11.09 23.90
C ASN A 542 -3.73 11.96 22.92
N PHE A 543 -3.60 11.50 21.69
CA PHE A 543 -2.85 12.17 20.65
C PHE A 543 -3.52 11.98 19.29
N ASN A 544 -3.76 13.07 18.56
CA ASN A 544 -4.26 13.07 17.17
C ASN A 544 -3.94 14.42 16.50
N LEU A 545 -4.44 14.64 15.28
CA LEU A 545 -4.20 15.87 14.51
C LEU A 545 -4.63 17.16 15.24
N HIS A 546 -5.70 17.11 16.05
CA HIS A 546 -6.17 18.25 16.84
C HIS A 546 -5.44 18.38 18.18
N ASN A 547 -5.07 17.26 18.80
CA ASN A 547 -4.45 17.21 20.12
C ASN A 547 -3.04 16.61 20.02
N ARG A 548 -2.04 17.43 19.68
CA ARG A 548 -0.66 16.96 19.43
C ARG A 548 0.21 16.83 20.68
N LYS A 549 -0.27 17.30 21.84
CA LYS A 549 0.45 17.22 23.13
C LYS A 549 1.91 17.71 23.08
N THR A 550 2.19 18.80 22.34
CA THR A 550 3.56 19.26 22.05
C THR A 550 4.42 19.42 23.30
N LYS A 551 3.93 20.11 24.35
CA LYS A 551 4.66 20.31 25.61
C LYS A 551 4.95 19.00 26.35
N LEU A 552 3.98 18.08 26.39
CA LEU A 552 4.13 16.79 27.05
C LEU A 552 5.12 15.90 26.30
N ARG A 553 5.05 15.87 24.96
CA ARG A 553 6.01 15.15 24.13
C ARG A 553 7.43 15.69 24.27
N GLN A 554 7.60 17.01 24.31
CA GLN A 554 8.91 17.61 24.55
C GLN A 554 9.44 17.21 25.92
N PHE A 555 8.62 17.25 26.97
CA PHE A 555 9.00 16.76 28.28
C PHE A 555 9.41 15.28 28.26
N CYS A 556 8.68 14.43 27.54
CA CYS A 556 9.05 13.02 27.41
C CYS A 556 10.43 12.88 26.75
N LYS A 557 10.66 13.57 25.63
CA LYS A 557 11.94 13.59 24.92
C LYS A 557 13.09 14.04 25.81
N ASP A 558 12.92 15.16 26.53
CA ASP A 558 13.95 15.74 27.40
C ASP A 558 14.35 14.81 28.57
N ASN A 559 13.47 13.87 28.93
CA ASN A 559 13.68 12.93 30.03
C ASN A 559 13.99 11.49 29.56
N GLY A 560 14.15 11.26 28.25
CA GLY A 560 14.38 9.94 27.66
C GLY A 560 13.18 8.99 27.80
N ILE A 561 11.97 9.53 27.83
CA ILE A 561 10.71 8.80 27.97
C ILE A 561 10.07 8.64 26.59
N THR A 562 9.63 7.43 26.26
CA THR A 562 8.89 7.18 25.02
C THR A 562 7.44 7.67 25.17
N PHE A 563 6.96 8.43 24.19
CA PHE A 563 5.56 8.86 24.13
C PHE A 563 4.74 7.90 23.28
N MET A 564 3.65 7.39 23.84
CA MET A 564 2.73 6.47 23.19
C MET A 564 1.35 7.12 23.03
N ALA A 565 0.77 7.05 21.84
CA ALA A 565 -0.54 7.61 21.55
C ALA A 565 -1.67 6.61 21.81
N HIS A 566 -2.75 7.09 22.41
CA HIS A 566 -4.08 6.51 22.24
C HIS A 566 -5.01 7.52 21.55
N GLY A 567 -6.12 7.05 20.98
CA GLY A 567 -7.10 7.91 20.32
C GLY A 567 -6.62 8.57 19.03
N LEU A 568 -5.61 8.00 18.37
CA LEU A 568 -5.01 8.50 17.12
C LEU A 568 -6.06 8.83 16.07
N MET A 569 -7.00 7.91 15.86
CA MET A 569 -8.04 8.05 14.83
C MET A 569 -9.12 9.08 15.20
N GLY A 570 -9.11 9.68 16.39
CA GLY A 570 -10.12 10.68 16.79
C GLY A 570 -11.56 10.16 16.78
N VAL A 571 -11.76 8.89 17.11
CA VAL A 571 -13.09 8.27 17.18
C VAL A 571 -13.90 8.91 18.30
N LEU A 572 -15.10 9.34 17.95
CA LEU A 572 -16.13 9.86 18.84
C LEU A 572 -17.30 8.88 18.87
N GLU A 573 -17.91 8.73 20.04
CA GLU A 573 -19.18 8.02 20.19
C GLU A 573 -20.31 9.03 19.97
N THR A 574 -21.20 8.76 19.03
CA THR A 574 -22.35 9.60 18.71
C THR A 574 -23.48 9.34 19.71
N GLU A 575 -24.47 10.24 19.76
CA GLU A 575 -25.65 10.08 20.61
C GLU A 575 -26.43 8.78 20.34
N ASN A 576 -26.32 8.23 19.13
CA ASN A 576 -26.95 6.98 18.71
C ASN A 576 -26.10 5.73 19.01
N GLY A 577 -24.97 5.89 19.71
CA GLY A 577 -24.04 4.80 20.03
C GLY A 577 -23.17 4.33 18.86
N THR A 578 -23.16 5.06 17.73
CA THR A 578 -22.23 4.77 16.62
C THR A 578 -20.86 5.35 16.92
N ARG A 579 -19.80 4.71 16.43
CA ARG A 579 -18.42 5.20 16.55
C ARG A 579 -17.98 5.77 15.20
N GLU A 580 -17.70 7.06 15.17
CA GLU A 580 -17.31 7.77 13.94
C GLU A 580 -16.05 8.61 14.17
N SER A 581 -15.26 8.79 13.12
CA SER A 581 -14.11 9.68 13.14
C SER A 581 -14.30 10.79 12.09
N PRO A 582 -14.52 12.04 12.52
CA PRO A 582 -14.51 13.19 11.63
C PRO A 582 -13.13 13.41 10.96
N LEU A 583 -12.05 12.88 11.56
CA LEU A 583 -10.72 12.96 10.98
C LEU A 583 -10.59 12.04 9.76
N LEU A 584 -11.04 10.79 9.86
CA LEU A 584 -10.89 9.81 8.78
C LEU A 584 -11.68 10.17 7.50
N SER A 585 -12.71 11.00 7.63
CA SER A 585 -13.51 11.52 6.50
C SER A 585 -13.06 12.91 6.01
N HIS A 586 -11.99 13.49 6.59
CA HIS A 586 -11.55 14.83 6.27
C HIS A 586 -10.84 14.91 4.91
N LYS A 587 -11.23 15.86 4.05
CA LYS A 587 -10.72 16.01 2.66
C LYS A 587 -9.19 16.10 2.56
N MET A 588 -8.54 16.75 3.53
CA MET A 588 -7.08 16.88 3.55
C MET A 588 -6.35 15.54 3.81
N LEU A 589 -6.95 14.67 4.63
CA LEU A 589 -6.44 13.33 4.85
C LEU A 589 -6.71 12.44 3.63
N ASP A 590 -7.88 12.57 3.00
CA ASP A 590 -8.19 11.87 1.74
C ASP A 590 -7.19 12.25 0.63
N LEU A 591 -6.87 13.54 0.49
CA LEU A 591 -5.87 14.01 -0.49
C LEU A 591 -4.49 13.39 -0.25
N ALA A 592 -4.03 13.36 1.02
CA ALA A 592 -2.77 12.72 1.36
C ALA A 592 -2.81 11.20 1.11
N ALA A 593 -3.91 10.55 1.45
CA ALA A 593 -4.11 9.11 1.25
C ALA A 593 -4.05 8.73 -0.24
N ARG A 594 -4.70 9.51 -1.12
CA ARG A 594 -4.61 9.35 -2.58
C ARG A 594 -3.18 9.50 -3.10
N LYS A 595 -2.47 10.53 -2.63
CA LYS A 595 -1.09 10.80 -3.04
C LYS A 595 -0.17 9.61 -2.78
N TYR A 596 -0.35 8.94 -1.65
CA TYR A 596 0.45 7.79 -1.24
C TYR A 596 -0.22 6.44 -1.52
N ARG A 597 -1.32 6.41 -2.29
CA ARG A 597 -2.02 5.18 -2.67
C ARG A 597 -2.34 4.29 -1.46
N THR A 598 -2.91 4.89 -0.43
CA THR A 598 -3.21 4.20 0.84
C THR A 598 -4.47 4.77 1.49
N THR A 599 -4.77 4.38 2.72
CA THR A 599 -5.97 4.83 3.46
C THR A 599 -5.70 6.04 4.36
N PRO A 600 -6.70 6.87 4.68
CA PRO A 600 -6.56 7.94 5.66
C PRO A 600 -6.01 7.48 7.02
N GLY A 601 -6.39 6.28 7.48
CA GLY A 601 -5.88 5.70 8.73
C GLY A 601 -4.39 5.41 8.68
N THR A 602 -3.92 4.81 7.59
CA THR A 602 -2.49 4.55 7.35
C THR A 602 -1.67 5.84 7.32
N ILE A 603 -2.20 6.90 6.69
CA ILE A 603 -1.57 8.22 6.70
C ILE A 603 -1.45 8.80 8.11
N MET A 604 -2.49 8.70 8.93
CA MET A 604 -2.44 9.17 10.31
C MET A 604 -1.39 8.44 11.14
N ILE A 605 -1.25 7.12 10.94
CA ILE A 605 -0.22 6.30 11.58
C ILE A 605 1.17 6.77 11.14
N ARG A 606 1.40 6.88 9.83
CA ARG A 606 2.69 7.37 9.30
C ARG A 606 3.03 8.77 9.79
N TRP A 607 2.07 9.68 9.81
CA TRP A 607 2.23 11.03 10.35
C TRP A 607 2.65 11.04 11.83
N ALA A 608 2.09 10.15 12.65
CA ALA A 608 2.47 10.01 14.06
C ALA A 608 3.88 9.41 14.20
N LEU A 609 4.20 8.35 13.45
CA LEU A 609 5.52 7.71 13.46
C LEU A 609 6.64 8.68 13.08
N ASN A 610 6.44 9.55 12.08
CA ASN A 610 7.39 10.59 11.70
C ASN A 610 7.72 11.60 12.81
N GLN A 611 6.89 11.65 13.85
CA GLN A 611 7.08 12.50 15.02
C GLN A 611 7.61 11.74 16.23
N ASN A 612 8.12 10.53 16.02
CA ASN A 612 8.60 9.62 17.07
C ASN A 612 7.53 9.32 18.12
N VAL A 613 6.29 9.10 17.67
CA VAL A 613 5.16 8.70 18.52
C VAL A 613 4.87 7.22 18.28
N THR A 614 4.90 6.42 19.34
CA THR A 614 4.47 5.02 19.29
C THR A 614 2.95 4.95 19.21
N VAL A 615 2.39 4.11 18.34
CA VAL A 615 0.94 4.04 18.08
C VAL A 615 0.42 2.62 18.08
N THR A 616 -0.80 2.44 18.61
CA THR A 616 -1.50 1.14 18.69
C THR A 616 -2.92 1.25 18.17
N PRO A 617 -3.12 1.47 16.86
CA PRO A 617 -4.46 1.55 16.28
C PRO A 617 -5.26 0.26 16.53
N THR A 618 -6.55 0.44 16.81
CA THR A 618 -7.54 -0.62 16.98
C THR A 618 -8.37 -0.75 15.71
N SER A 619 -8.62 -1.97 15.23
CA SER A 619 -9.54 -2.24 14.12
C SER A 619 -10.07 -3.66 14.19
N THR A 620 -11.34 -3.86 13.84
CA THR A 620 -11.94 -5.18 13.58
C THR A 620 -11.97 -5.53 12.10
N ASN A 621 -11.58 -4.61 11.21
CA ASN A 621 -11.55 -4.82 9.77
C ASN A 621 -10.14 -5.27 9.36
N LEU A 622 -10.04 -6.50 8.84
CA LEU A 622 -8.77 -7.14 8.47
C LEU A 622 -8.00 -6.34 7.42
N ASN A 623 -8.68 -5.80 6.40
CA ASN A 623 -8.03 -4.95 5.40
C ASN A 623 -7.41 -3.71 6.04
N HIS A 624 -8.10 -3.06 6.99
CA HIS A 624 -7.52 -1.91 7.69
C HIS A 624 -6.28 -2.31 8.50
N ILE A 625 -6.26 -3.50 9.10
CA ILE A 625 -5.11 -4.01 9.87
C ILE A 625 -3.89 -4.16 8.94
N ALA A 626 -4.08 -4.75 7.77
CA ALA A 626 -3.07 -4.91 6.74
C ALA A 626 -2.61 -3.56 6.15
N PHE A 627 -3.54 -2.66 5.79
CA PHE A 627 -3.21 -1.29 5.36
C PHE A 627 -2.41 -0.52 6.42
N ASN A 628 -2.79 -0.63 7.68
CA ASN A 628 -2.11 0.06 8.79
C ASN A 628 -0.69 -0.47 8.98
N LYS A 629 -0.46 -1.76 8.73
CA LYS A 629 0.85 -2.40 8.85
C LYS A 629 1.86 -1.83 7.84
N TYR A 630 1.38 -1.41 6.68
CA TYR A 630 2.19 -0.78 5.62
C TYR A 630 2.64 0.65 5.96
N ALA A 631 2.05 1.31 6.96
CA ALA A 631 2.36 2.70 7.29
C ALA A 631 3.86 3.03 7.45
N PRO A 632 4.69 2.21 8.13
CA PRO A 632 6.13 2.48 8.28
C PRO A 632 6.90 2.46 6.96
N GLN A 633 6.42 1.72 5.96
CA GLN A 633 7.04 1.51 4.64
C GLN A 633 6.66 2.58 3.63
N LEU A 634 5.72 3.48 3.96
CA LEU A 634 5.37 4.60 3.08
C LEU A 634 6.55 5.55 2.89
N ASP A 635 7.08 5.64 1.67
CA ASP A 635 8.06 6.66 1.32
C ASP A 635 7.39 8.04 1.25
N VAL A 636 7.61 8.82 2.30
CA VAL A 636 7.12 10.20 2.40
C VAL A 636 8.16 11.22 1.92
N GLY A 637 9.38 10.77 1.59
CA GLY A 637 10.47 11.60 1.09
C GLY A 637 10.22 12.13 -0.31
N GLU A 638 9.48 11.39 -1.14
CA GLU A 638 9.06 11.85 -2.47
C GLU A 638 8.05 13.02 -2.42
N SER A 639 7.29 13.15 -1.33
CA SER A 639 6.21 14.14 -1.23
C SER A 639 5.99 14.67 0.19
N PRO A 640 7.04 15.22 0.84
CA PRO A 640 7.01 15.62 2.25
C PRO A 640 5.95 16.69 2.54
N TRP A 641 5.55 17.45 1.50
CA TRP A 641 4.49 18.44 1.56
C TRP A 641 3.18 17.87 2.13
N ALA A 642 2.83 16.62 1.82
CA ALA A 642 1.56 16.04 2.25
C ALA A 642 1.51 15.82 3.78
N MET A 643 2.62 15.37 4.38
CA MET A 643 2.73 15.21 5.84
C MET A 643 2.82 16.57 6.56
N LYS A 644 3.54 17.53 5.96
CA LYS A 644 3.62 18.90 6.47
C LYS A 644 2.26 19.61 6.44
N MET A 645 1.52 19.46 5.34
CA MET A 645 0.18 20.00 5.16
C MET A 645 -0.78 19.56 6.25
N LEU A 646 -0.76 18.28 6.66
CA LEU A 646 -1.57 17.79 7.78
C LEU A 646 -1.20 18.48 9.11
N THR A 647 0.08 18.78 9.32
CA THR A 647 0.55 19.45 10.52
C THR A 647 0.17 20.94 10.54
N ASP A 648 0.18 21.58 9.38
CA ASP A 648 -0.10 23.02 9.24
C ASP A 648 -1.60 23.31 9.21
N PHE A 649 -2.40 22.46 8.55
CA PHE A 649 -3.82 22.68 8.35
C PHE A 649 -4.65 22.52 9.62
N PHE A 650 -4.37 21.47 10.41
CA PHE A 650 -5.19 21.17 11.59
C PHE A 650 -4.78 22.07 12.76
N PRO A 651 -5.67 22.95 13.27
CA PRO A 651 -5.32 23.87 14.34
C PRO A 651 -4.89 23.10 15.59
N HIS A 652 -3.73 23.47 16.15
CA HIS A 652 -3.24 22.89 17.40
C HIS A 652 -3.79 23.66 18.60
N VAL A 653 -4.52 22.98 19.47
CA VAL A 653 -4.78 23.49 20.81
C VAL A 653 -3.62 23.03 21.71
N ASN A 654 -2.85 23.99 22.23
CA ASN A 654 -1.62 23.78 23.02
C ASN A 654 -1.89 23.23 24.44
#